data_AF-A0A7S1N539-F1
#
_entry.id   AF-A0A7S1N539-F1
#
_cell.length_a   1.000
_cell.length_b   1.000
_cell.length_c   1.000
_cell.angle_alpha   90.00
_cell.angle_beta   90.00
_cell.angle_gamma   90.00
#
_symmetry.space_group_name_H-M   'P 1'
#
loop_
_entity.id
_entity.type
_entity.pdbx_description
1 polymer ?
#
loop_
_entity_poly.entity_id
_entity_poly.type
_entity_poly.pdbx_seq_one_letter_code
_entity_poly.pdbx_strand_id
1 'polypeptide(L)'
;MSVGSIADIWFSYVQLFALLKDFEVEWPGPWKTVFDIISLASLDLQKWQRIVPIPIPNRWRWQHAFLSAGIPLVFTFLALLMFRPVHVVVWYFCLLGSLAATTASITNIVFFTRTEEHLDATNLQFLIASVAGIVISGSIYYCSRQYAEHKALLLLEEASSMGFEGRMRQETRPTKWIAVSIQLTLAILFTLGGVLFLGLLQVPGLTQYVDRAHEQEYLPMQIGYVAIAWGVCMGVYATLGCCWPGRRFQWKVKVFLRNNALRFFLLLLSFLYIPLATTMFTVFNCNDYTCPEGTRFPDDEDRIPGNWSVPCQDCAFHQASLAKFMSPPALNGSLPIVDQTPWRDECPIQLARALCPKVTSLRLSDNYSITCLGDLAYFYWPAALLMILSFVVGTPLLYLALVRACSDRLNEWPLVTQKRAESSHERWDQICKETGNVAKSMYASFKQMWRHWRLLMVVTKLLVVLVSIFMANVEVLVAKGFLGLAFLCVIYFLLLLICLVEKPYLSRLANIVSVVLFALLTVNTVVAVLILARIFDPNAADGVPMTILLAIGCLIPVCSVALLLLDMWQQRDTRVKPQDTVTLVRARAGTTESNTTPRSTTTIVVAAHNQEMTEELIQQELTEVLDMQNKVDNDINAAAALLVSRFFMVSGLLSFVALGLSVVGILYHDRFRTITEARPYRPSAAA
;
A
#
# COMPACT_ATOMS: atom_id res chain seq x y z
N MET A 1 2.00 25.41 1.20
CA MET A 1 2.70 24.10 1.20
C MET A 1 1.76 23.07 0.58
N SER A 2 2.23 21.99 -0.08
CA SER A 2 1.27 21.01 -0.62
C SER A 2 0.67 20.13 0.49
N VAL A 3 -0.63 19.85 0.42
CA VAL A 3 -1.37 18.93 1.31
C VAL A 3 -0.62 17.60 1.48
N GLY A 4 -0.15 17.06 0.36
CA GLY A 4 0.53 15.77 0.32
C GLY A 4 1.80 15.76 1.16
N SER A 5 2.58 16.85 1.18
CA SER A 5 3.81 16.89 1.97
C SER A 5 3.55 16.84 3.48
N ILE A 6 2.48 17.48 3.97
CA ILE A 6 2.13 17.39 5.41
C ILE A 6 1.54 16.03 5.72
N ALA A 7 0.67 15.50 4.87
CA ALA A 7 0.13 14.16 5.05
C ALA A 7 1.27 13.11 5.09
N ASP A 8 2.28 13.21 4.22
CA ASP A 8 3.45 12.34 4.23
C ASP A 8 4.24 12.43 5.55
N ILE A 9 4.45 13.65 6.04
CA ILE A 9 5.09 13.94 7.35
C ILE A 9 4.27 13.32 8.49
N TRP A 10 2.95 13.50 8.47
CA TRP A 10 2.00 12.96 9.46
C TRP A 10 1.97 11.42 9.45
N PHE A 11 1.87 10.80 8.27
CA PHE A 11 1.91 9.35 8.15
C PHE A 11 3.25 8.80 8.64
N SER A 12 4.37 9.45 8.33
CA SER A 12 5.68 9.03 8.84
C SER A 12 5.74 9.03 10.36
N TYR A 13 5.12 10.04 10.99
CA TYR A 13 5.00 10.13 12.45
C TYR A 13 4.14 8.99 13.01
N VAL A 14 2.92 8.80 12.49
CA VAL A 14 1.99 7.75 12.95
C VAL A 14 2.59 6.35 12.76
N GLN A 15 3.22 6.11 11.62
CA GLN A 15 3.87 4.84 11.32
C GLN A 15 5.05 4.56 12.24
N LEU A 16 5.85 5.58 12.59
CA LEU A 16 6.91 5.39 13.58
C LEU A 16 6.33 5.03 14.96
N PHE A 17 5.28 5.72 15.39
CA PHE A 17 4.62 5.39 16.65
C PHE A 17 4.12 3.94 16.67
N ALA A 18 3.64 3.45 15.53
CA ALA A 18 3.28 2.05 15.38
C ALA A 18 4.49 1.13 15.58
N LEU A 19 5.65 1.47 15.00
CA LEU A 19 6.90 0.69 15.17
C LEU A 19 7.50 0.78 16.58
N LEU A 20 7.30 1.91 17.30
CA LEU A 20 7.75 2.04 18.69
C LEU A 20 7.05 1.05 19.63
N LYS A 21 5.85 0.59 19.27
CA LYS A 21 5.12 -0.46 20.00
C LYS A 21 5.87 -1.79 19.99
N ASP A 22 6.65 -2.07 18.95
CA ASP A 22 7.32 -3.35 18.77
C ASP A 22 8.55 -3.52 19.67
N PHE A 23 9.02 -2.44 20.33
CA PHE A 23 10.15 -2.48 21.27
C PHE A 23 9.76 -2.88 22.71
N GLU A 24 8.58 -3.48 22.92
CA GLU A 24 8.08 -3.99 24.21
C GLU A 24 8.14 -2.97 25.37
N VAL A 25 8.08 -1.67 25.07
CA VAL A 25 8.09 -0.61 26.08
C VAL A 25 6.78 -0.67 26.88
N GLU A 26 6.87 -0.70 28.22
CA GLU A 26 5.72 -0.66 29.12
C GLU A 26 5.10 0.76 29.13
N TRP A 27 4.20 1.01 28.18
CA TRP A 27 3.52 2.30 28.06
C TRP A 27 2.44 2.48 29.14
N PRO A 28 2.22 3.72 29.64
CA PRO A 28 1.16 3.99 30.61
C PRO A 28 -0.23 3.60 30.07
N GLY A 29 -1.12 3.14 30.95
CA GLY A 29 -2.45 2.62 30.60
C GLY A 29 -3.25 3.43 29.56
N PRO A 30 -3.38 4.78 29.69
CA PRO A 30 -4.11 5.61 28.71
C PRO A 30 -3.55 5.52 27.28
N TRP A 31 -2.26 5.24 27.13
CA TRP A 31 -1.61 5.13 25.83
C TRP A 31 -1.88 3.83 25.13
N LYS A 32 -2.25 2.76 25.85
CA LYS A 32 -2.56 1.47 25.24
C LYS A 32 -3.65 1.59 24.19
N THR A 33 -4.72 2.36 24.48
CA THR A 33 -5.80 2.64 23.52
C THR A 33 -5.30 3.40 22.29
N VAL A 34 -4.42 4.39 22.49
CA VAL A 34 -3.83 5.15 21.38
C VAL A 34 -2.94 4.25 20.52
N PHE A 35 -2.10 3.41 21.13
CA PHE A 35 -1.27 2.43 20.42
C PHE A 35 -2.11 1.36 19.72
N ASP A 36 -3.28 1.00 20.23
CA ASP A 36 -4.18 0.07 19.57
C ASP A 36 -4.78 0.71 18.32
N ILE A 37 -5.22 1.97 18.39
CA ILE A 37 -5.68 2.74 17.21
C ILE A 37 -4.53 2.94 16.20
N ILE A 38 -3.35 3.36 16.66
CA ILE A 38 -2.19 3.59 15.79
C ILE A 38 -1.71 2.28 15.15
N SER A 39 -1.82 1.15 15.85
CA SER A 39 -1.49 -0.15 15.26
C SER A 39 -2.44 -0.59 14.16
N LEU A 40 -3.56 0.10 13.94
CA LEU A 40 -4.34 -0.09 12.71
C LEU A 40 -3.58 0.42 11.48
N ALA A 41 -2.72 1.40 11.64
CA ALA A 41 -1.86 1.93 10.57
C ALA A 41 -0.68 1.00 10.24
N SER A 42 -0.28 0.09 11.14
CA SER A 42 0.72 -0.95 10.83
C SER A 42 0.16 -2.14 10.05
N LEU A 43 -1.14 -2.13 9.73
CA LEU A 43 -1.84 -3.25 9.07
C LEU A 43 -1.73 -4.57 9.84
N ASP A 44 -1.67 -4.51 11.18
CA ASP A 44 -1.75 -5.71 12.02
C ASP A 44 -3.15 -6.31 11.93
N LEU A 45 -3.26 -7.30 11.06
CA LEU A 45 -4.47 -8.02 10.71
C LEU A 45 -5.17 -8.66 11.93
N GLN A 46 -4.41 -9.12 12.93
CA GLN A 46 -5.00 -9.74 14.11
C GLN A 46 -5.76 -8.71 14.96
N LYS A 47 -5.23 -7.49 15.04
CA LYS A 47 -5.91 -6.38 15.74
C LYS A 47 -7.10 -5.87 14.94
N TRP A 48 -6.97 -5.81 13.61
CA TRP A 48 -8.08 -5.47 12.73
C TRP A 48 -9.27 -6.40 12.93
N GLN A 49 -9.04 -7.70 13.08
CA GLN A 49 -10.11 -8.69 13.33
C GLN A 49 -10.91 -8.41 14.61
N ARG A 50 -10.30 -7.79 15.63
CA ARG A 50 -11.01 -7.41 16.87
C ARG A 50 -11.94 -6.22 16.67
N ILE A 51 -11.61 -5.32 15.75
CA ILE A 51 -12.35 -4.06 15.53
C ILE A 51 -13.37 -4.22 14.41
N VAL A 52 -12.94 -4.84 13.31
CA VAL A 52 -13.75 -5.07 12.12
C VAL A 52 -13.97 -6.58 12.03
N PRO A 53 -15.23 -7.06 12.04
CA PRO A 53 -15.57 -8.47 11.90
C PRO A 53 -15.36 -8.95 10.45
N ILE A 54 -14.25 -8.56 9.83
CA ILE A 54 -13.78 -9.16 8.60
C ILE A 54 -13.09 -10.45 9.03
N PRO A 55 -13.55 -11.62 8.56
CA PRO A 55 -12.80 -12.83 8.78
C PRO A 55 -11.46 -12.62 8.08
N ILE A 56 -10.35 -12.58 8.80
CA ILE A 56 -9.02 -12.48 8.21
C ILE A 56 -8.40 -13.88 8.33
N PRO A 57 -7.57 -14.36 7.38
CA PRO A 57 -6.97 -15.68 7.53
C PRO A 57 -6.19 -15.72 8.84
N ASN A 58 -6.52 -16.63 9.75
CA ASN A 58 -5.86 -16.70 11.07
C ASN A 58 -4.44 -17.30 10.97
N ARG A 59 -4.13 -17.98 9.86
CA ARG A 59 -2.82 -18.60 9.63
C ARG A 59 -1.83 -17.56 9.10
N TRP A 60 -0.65 -17.49 9.72
CA TRP A 60 0.41 -16.56 9.35
C TRP A 60 0.77 -16.61 7.85
N ARG A 61 0.82 -17.81 7.25
CA ARG A 61 1.16 -18.00 5.83
C ARG A 61 0.24 -17.23 4.88
N TRP A 62 -1.07 -17.29 5.13
CA TRP A 62 -2.07 -16.57 4.35
C TRP A 62 -2.02 -15.06 4.62
N GLN A 63 -1.82 -14.66 5.88
CA GLN A 63 -1.64 -13.24 6.23
C GLN A 63 -0.44 -12.66 5.51
N HIS A 64 0.70 -13.34 5.53
CA HIS A 64 1.90 -12.91 4.82
C HIS A 64 1.64 -12.84 3.31
N ALA A 65 1.06 -13.88 2.68
CA ALA A 65 0.76 -13.84 1.24
C ALA A 65 -0.17 -12.67 0.86
N PHE A 66 -1.19 -12.42 1.66
CA PHE A 66 -2.15 -11.33 1.45
C PHE A 66 -1.49 -9.95 1.63
N LEU A 67 -0.76 -9.74 2.74
CA LEU A 67 -0.13 -8.45 3.03
C LEU A 67 1.05 -8.16 2.08
N SER A 68 1.95 -9.13 1.89
CA SER A 68 3.20 -8.95 1.15
C SER A 68 3.02 -8.96 -0.37
N ALA A 69 2.00 -9.64 -0.92
CA ALA A 69 1.79 -9.72 -2.37
C ALA A 69 0.38 -9.27 -2.79
N GLY A 70 -0.66 -9.65 -2.03
CA GLY A 70 -2.05 -9.28 -2.32
C GLY A 70 -2.34 -7.78 -2.29
N ILE A 71 -2.03 -7.09 -1.19
CA ILE A 71 -2.21 -5.62 -1.08
C ILE A 71 -1.44 -4.87 -2.18
N PRO A 72 -0.14 -5.13 -2.42
CA PRO A 72 0.59 -4.50 -3.51
C PRO A 72 -0.02 -4.76 -4.89
N LEU A 73 -0.58 -5.94 -5.13
CA LEU A 73 -1.28 -6.28 -6.37
C LEU A 73 -2.59 -5.49 -6.53
N VAL A 74 -3.40 -5.38 -5.48
CA VAL A 74 -4.60 -4.52 -5.46
C VAL A 74 -4.22 -3.06 -5.70
N PHE A 75 -3.18 -2.58 -5.02
CA PHE A 75 -2.68 -1.23 -5.20
C PHE A 75 -2.20 -0.97 -6.63
N THR A 76 -1.48 -1.93 -7.22
CA THR A 76 -1.05 -1.90 -8.62
C THR A 76 -2.22 -1.85 -9.59
N PHE A 77 -3.25 -2.66 -9.33
CA PHE A 77 -4.48 -2.69 -10.14
C PHE A 77 -5.15 -1.31 -10.15
N LEU A 78 -5.35 -0.73 -8.97
CA LEU A 78 -5.95 0.60 -8.83
C LEU A 78 -5.11 1.69 -9.50
N ALA A 79 -3.78 1.63 -9.36
CA ALA A 79 -2.89 2.56 -10.02
C ALA A 79 -2.98 2.47 -11.54
N LEU A 80 -2.95 1.25 -12.10
CA LEU A 80 -3.06 1.07 -13.54
C LEU A 80 -4.43 1.49 -14.07
N LEU A 81 -5.53 1.28 -13.34
CA LEU A 81 -6.86 1.75 -13.76
C LEU A 81 -6.94 3.27 -13.95
N MET A 82 -6.06 4.01 -13.27
CA MET A 82 -6.05 5.46 -13.29
C MET A 82 -5.13 6.04 -14.37
N PHE A 83 -4.06 5.33 -14.74
CA PHE A 83 -3.12 5.77 -15.78
C PHE A 83 -3.31 5.07 -17.12
N ARG A 84 -4.05 3.96 -17.17
CA ARG A 84 -4.30 3.17 -18.38
C ARG A 84 -5.79 2.95 -18.62
N PRO A 85 -6.20 2.72 -19.88
CA PRO A 85 -7.57 2.34 -20.18
C PRO A 85 -7.96 1.05 -19.43
N VAL A 86 -9.19 1.01 -18.91
CA VAL A 86 -9.70 -0.12 -18.09
C VAL A 86 -9.50 -1.48 -18.76
N HIS A 87 -9.79 -1.58 -20.06
CA HIS A 87 -9.61 -2.84 -20.80
C HIS A 87 -8.15 -3.31 -20.79
N VAL A 88 -7.17 -2.40 -20.84
CA VAL A 88 -5.74 -2.74 -20.78
C VAL A 88 -5.40 -3.40 -19.45
N VAL A 89 -5.93 -2.83 -18.38
CA VAL A 89 -5.68 -3.31 -17.02
C VAL A 89 -6.36 -4.66 -16.78
N VAL A 90 -7.62 -4.79 -17.21
CA VAL A 90 -8.38 -6.03 -17.03
C VAL A 90 -7.72 -7.19 -17.77
N TRP A 91 -7.39 -7.04 -19.06
CA TRP A 91 -6.73 -8.15 -19.78
C TRP A 91 -5.37 -8.48 -19.16
N TYR A 92 -4.62 -7.47 -18.73
CA TYR A 92 -3.30 -7.65 -18.12
C TYR A 92 -3.40 -8.49 -16.84
N PHE A 93 -4.30 -8.14 -15.92
CA PHE A 93 -4.50 -8.88 -14.68
C PHE A 93 -5.11 -10.26 -14.90
N CYS A 94 -6.05 -10.41 -15.85
CA CYS A 94 -6.57 -11.72 -16.23
C CYS A 94 -5.48 -12.63 -16.79
N LEU A 95 -4.60 -12.10 -17.65
CA LEU A 95 -3.47 -12.86 -18.18
C LEU A 95 -2.51 -13.28 -17.07
N LEU A 96 -2.08 -12.33 -16.21
CA LEU A 96 -1.16 -12.63 -15.12
C LEU A 96 -1.75 -13.62 -14.11
N GLY A 97 -3.02 -13.45 -13.74
CA GLY A 97 -3.72 -14.36 -12.85
C GLY A 97 -3.84 -15.76 -13.44
N SER A 98 -4.14 -15.85 -14.73
CA SER A 98 -4.21 -17.14 -15.44
C SER A 98 -2.84 -17.81 -15.51
N LEU A 99 -1.77 -17.06 -15.81
CA LEU A 99 -0.39 -17.58 -15.83
C LEU A 99 0.07 -18.07 -14.44
N ALA A 100 -0.22 -17.30 -13.39
CA ALA A 100 0.08 -17.69 -12.01
C ALA A 100 -0.68 -18.95 -11.61
N ALA A 101 -1.97 -19.01 -11.94
CA ALA A 101 -2.83 -20.18 -11.72
C ALA A 101 -2.32 -21.43 -12.46
N THR A 102 -1.98 -21.29 -13.74
CA THR A 102 -1.39 -22.38 -14.54
C THR A 102 -0.08 -22.86 -13.92
N THR A 103 0.80 -21.94 -13.50
CA THR A 103 2.08 -22.28 -12.88
C THR A 103 1.88 -23.02 -11.56
N ALA A 104 0.96 -22.56 -10.71
CA ALA A 104 0.62 -23.23 -9.45
C ALA A 104 0.06 -24.64 -9.71
N SER A 105 -0.83 -24.81 -10.68
CA SER A 105 -1.35 -26.14 -11.07
C SER A 105 -0.28 -27.07 -11.60
N ILE A 106 0.58 -26.60 -12.50
CA ILE A 106 1.67 -27.41 -13.05
C ILE A 106 2.61 -27.83 -11.92
N THR A 107 2.96 -26.90 -11.02
CA THR A 107 3.80 -27.19 -9.86
C THR A 107 3.15 -28.24 -8.98
N ASN A 108 1.85 -28.10 -8.69
CA ASN A 108 1.13 -29.10 -7.91
C ASN A 108 1.11 -30.48 -8.60
N ILE A 109 0.90 -30.52 -9.91
CA ILE A 109 0.90 -31.76 -10.67
C ILE A 109 2.30 -32.39 -10.65
N VAL A 110 3.34 -31.64 -11.01
CA VAL A 110 4.71 -32.17 -11.16
C VAL A 110 5.28 -32.67 -9.83
N PHE A 111 5.10 -31.91 -8.75
CA PHE A 111 5.69 -32.27 -7.46
C PHE A 111 4.89 -33.31 -6.70
N PHE A 112 3.56 -33.37 -6.88
CA PHE A 112 2.72 -34.20 -6.01
C PHE A 112 2.05 -35.40 -6.69
N THR A 113 2.04 -35.53 -8.02
CA THR A 113 1.47 -36.73 -8.67
C THR A 113 2.29 -37.99 -8.45
N ARG A 114 3.51 -37.88 -7.89
CA ARG A 114 4.39 -39.04 -7.70
C ARG A 114 3.98 -39.93 -6.52
N THR A 115 3.09 -39.47 -5.63
CA THR A 115 2.84 -40.15 -4.35
C THR A 115 1.49 -40.87 -4.24
N GLU A 116 0.51 -40.61 -5.11
CA GLU A 116 -0.80 -41.28 -5.08
C GLU A 116 -1.37 -41.53 -6.49
N GLU A 117 -2.00 -42.70 -6.69
CA GLU A 117 -2.63 -43.16 -7.93
C GLU A 117 -3.89 -42.37 -8.34
N HIS A 118 -4.28 -41.35 -7.58
CA HIS A 118 -5.41 -40.49 -7.90
C HIS A 118 -4.91 -39.11 -8.31
N LEU A 119 -4.81 -38.93 -9.62
CA LEU A 119 -4.72 -37.61 -10.22
C LEU A 119 -6.03 -36.88 -9.88
N ASP A 120 -5.99 -36.04 -8.84
CA ASP A 120 -7.16 -35.29 -8.40
C ASP A 120 -7.74 -34.49 -9.58
N ALA A 121 -8.96 -34.84 -9.98
CA ALA A 121 -9.68 -34.18 -11.08
C ALA A 121 -9.77 -32.65 -10.88
N THR A 122 -9.69 -32.17 -9.64
CA THR A 122 -9.66 -30.75 -9.28
C THR A 122 -8.42 -30.03 -9.80
N ASN A 123 -7.23 -30.62 -9.69
CA ASN A 123 -5.98 -30.01 -10.21
C ASN A 123 -6.02 -29.90 -11.73
N LEU A 124 -6.57 -30.92 -12.42
CA LEU A 124 -6.77 -30.89 -13.86
C LEU A 124 -7.81 -29.84 -14.27
N GLN A 125 -8.93 -29.73 -13.54
CA GLN A 125 -9.96 -28.71 -13.79
C GLN A 125 -9.40 -27.29 -13.62
N PHE A 126 -8.59 -27.05 -12.58
CA PHE A 126 -7.96 -25.74 -12.37
C PHE A 126 -6.94 -25.42 -13.47
N LEU A 127 -6.17 -26.41 -13.92
CA LEU A 127 -5.28 -26.25 -15.06
C LEU A 127 -6.05 -25.87 -16.34
N ILE A 128 -7.12 -26.61 -16.66
CA ILE A 128 -7.97 -26.31 -17.83
C ILE A 128 -8.58 -24.91 -17.72
N ALA A 129 -9.12 -24.54 -16.56
CA ALA A 129 -9.70 -23.21 -16.32
C ALA A 129 -8.66 -22.09 -16.48
N SER A 130 -7.44 -22.29 -15.98
CA SER A 130 -6.36 -21.31 -16.12
C SER A 130 -5.90 -21.16 -17.57
N VAL A 131 -5.78 -22.25 -18.33
CA VAL A 131 -5.45 -22.21 -19.77
C VAL A 131 -6.56 -21.51 -20.56
N ALA A 132 -7.82 -21.80 -20.26
CA ALA A 132 -8.95 -21.10 -20.86
C ALA A 132 -8.91 -19.58 -20.54
N GLY A 133 -8.52 -19.21 -19.32
CA GLY A 133 -8.30 -17.82 -18.92
C GLY A 133 -7.23 -17.10 -19.75
N ILE A 134 -6.13 -17.77 -20.11
CA ILE A 134 -5.10 -17.22 -21.01
C ILE A 134 -5.69 -16.94 -22.40
N VAL A 135 -6.46 -17.89 -22.96
CA VAL A 135 -7.09 -17.76 -24.29
C VAL A 135 -8.12 -16.62 -24.31
N ILE A 136 -8.95 -16.51 -23.26
CA ILE A 136 -9.93 -15.43 -23.11
C ILE A 136 -9.21 -14.08 -23.00
N SER A 137 -8.13 -14.00 -22.22
CA SER A 137 -7.34 -12.78 -22.06
C SER A 137 -6.71 -12.33 -23.39
N GLY A 138 -6.19 -13.28 -24.18
CA GLY A 138 -5.68 -13.02 -25.53
C GLY A 138 -6.76 -12.49 -26.48
N SER A 139 -7.97 -13.06 -26.41
CA SER A 139 -9.14 -12.58 -27.16
C SER A 139 -9.55 -11.16 -26.77
N ILE A 140 -9.59 -10.84 -25.46
CA ILE A 140 -9.90 -9.49 -24.96
C ILE A 140 -8.84 -8.49 -25.46
N TYR A 141 -7.56 -8.86 -25.40
CA TYR A 141 -6.47 -8.02 -25.92
C TYR A 141 -6.67 -7.71 -27.41
N TYR A 142 -6.89 -8.74 -28.24
CA TYR A 142 -7.09 -8.59 -29.68
C TYR A 142 -8.29 -7.69 -30.00
N CYS A 143 -9.45 -7.95 -29.39
CA CYS A 143 -10.65 -7.13 -29.56
C CYS A 143 -10.43 -5.68 -29.11
N SER A 144 -9.74 -5.46 -27.99
CA SER A 144 -9.46 -4.12 -27.48
C SER A 144 -8.54 -3.32 -28.40
N ARG A 145 -7.55 -3.99 -29.01
CA ARG A 145 -6.65 -3.38 -29.98
C ARG A 145 -7.40 -2.96 -31.24
N GLN A 146 -8.22 -3.85 -31.80
CA GLN A 146 -9.06 -3.56 -32.96
C GLN A 146 -10.01 -2.37 -32.69
N TYR A 147 -10.63 -2.33 -31.52
CA TYR A 147 -11.48 -1.21 -31.11
C TYR A 147 -10.71 0.11 -30.99
N ALA A 148 -9.49 0.07 -30.44
CA ALA A 148 -8.64 1.26 -30.31
C ALA A 148 -8.20 1.81 -31.68
N GLU A 149 -7.81 0.93 -32.61
CA GLU A 149 -7.45 1.29 -33.98
C GLU A 149 -8.64 1.91 -34.72
N HIS A 150 -9.83 1.30 -34.63
CA HIS A 150 -11.04 1.85 -35.24
C HIS A 150 -11.44 3.21 -34.64
N LYS A 151 -11.33 3.36 -33.31
CA LYS A 151 -11.62 4.64 -32.64
C LYS A 151 -10.64 5.74 -33.04
N ALA A 152 -9.36 5.43 -33.23
CA ALA A 152 -8.38 6.41 -33.66
C ALA A 152 -8.71 6.95 -35.06
N LEU A 153 -9.15 6.09 -35.98
CA LEU A 153 -9.59 6.50 -37.32
C LEU A 153 -10.82 7.44 -37.25
N LEU A 154 -11.81 7.11 -36.44
CA LEU A 154 -13.00 7.96 -36.26
C LEU A 154 -12.65 9.33 -35.65
N LEU A 155 -11.70 9.37 -34.70
CA LEU A 155 -11.26 10.62 -34.09
C LEU A 155 -10.48 11.52 -35.07
N LEU A 156 -9.72 10.93 -36.00
CA LEU A 156 -9.02 11.69 -37.04
C LEU A 156 -10.00 12.36 -38.01
N GLU A 157 -11.10 11.67 -38.34
CA GLU A 157 -12.17 12.19 -39.21
C GLU A 157 -13.01 13.29 -38.51
N GLU A 158 -13.23 13.17 -37.20
CA GLU A 158 -13.98 14.16 -36.42
C GLU A 158 -13.14 15.39 -36.02
N ALA A 159 -11.83 15.24 -35.79
CA ALA A 159 -10.95 16.33 -35.39
C ALA A 159 -10.85 17.45 -36.44
N SER A 160 -11.10 17.16 -37.72
CA SER A 160 -11.13 18.15 -38.79
C SER A 160 -12.41 18.98 -38.86
N SER A 161 -13.48 18.64 -38.13
CA SER A 161 -14.81 19.27 -38.33
C SER A 161 -15.42 19.98 -37.11
N MET A 162 -14.87 19.84 -35.89
CA MET A 162 -15.57 20.32 -34.68
C MET A 162 -14.76 21.24 -33.76
N GLY A 163 -15.33 22.45 -33.54
CA GLY A 163 -14.92 23.38 -32.49
C GLY A 163 -15.13 22.82 -31.07
N PHE A 164 -14.46 23.45 -30.09
CA PHE A 164 -14.37 23.02 -28.68
C PHE A 164 -15.74 22.75 -28.00
N GLU A 165 -16.76 23.53 -28.35
CA GLU A 165 -18.13 23.38 -27.83
C GLU A 165 -18.85 22.12 -28.36
N GLY A 166 -18.53 21.72 -29.60
CA GLY A 166 -18.99 20.45 -30.18
C GLY A 166 -18.44 19.25 -29.42
N ARG A 167 -17.16 19.31 -29.03
CA ARG A 167 -16.49 18.25 -28.23
C ARG A 167 -17.21 17.96 -26.91
N MET A 168 -17.70 18.99 -26.23
CA MET A 168 -18.41 18.81 -24.94
C MET A 168 -19.82 18.22 -25.12
N ARG A 169 -20.56 18.61 -26.16
CA ARG A 169 -21.87 18.01 -26.49
C ARG A 169 -21.74 16.59 -27.03
N GLN A 170 -20.66 16.27 -27.73
CA GLN A 170 -20.45 14.95 -28.30
C GLN A 170 -20.00 13.93 -27.26
N GLU A 171 -19.19 14.31 -26.27
CA GLU A 171 -18.87 13.43 -25.12
C GLU A 171 -20.10 13.06 -24.27
N THR A 172 -21.26 13.68 -24.49
CA THR A 172 -22.51 13.38 -23.74
C THR A 172 -23.56 12.57 -24.53
N ARG A 173 -23.28 12.18 -25.78
CA ARG A 173 -24.20 11.45 -26.69
C ARG A 173 -24.36 9.93 -26.38
N PRO A 174 -25.36 9.22 -26.98
CA PRO A 174 -25.90 7.93 -26.53
C PRO A 174 -24.99 6.69 -26.62
N THR A 175 -23.75 6.81 -27.07
CA THR A 175 -22.72 5.75 -26.97
C THR A 175 -22.43 5.29 -25.53
N LYS A 176 -22.99 5.98 -24.52
CA LYS A 176 -22.89 5.62 -23.11
C LYS A 176 -23.85 4.54 -22.63
N TRP A 177 -24.94 4.21 -23.36
CA TRP A 177 -25.84 3.13 -22.91
C TRP A 177 -25.14 1.76 -22.89
N ILE A 178 -24.24 1.52 -23.83
CA ILE A 178 -23.39 0.31 -23.85
C ILE A 178 -22.41 0.31 -22.67
N ALA A 179 -21.81 1.46 -22.34
CA ALA A 179 -20.91 1.54 -21.19
C ALA A 179 -21.64 1.33 -19.86
N VAL A 180 -22.83 1.90 -19.70
CA VAL A 180 -23.69 1.73 -18.53
C VAL A 180 -24.18 0.28 -18.43
N SER A 181 -24.58 -0.34 -19.55
CA SER A 181 -25.00 -1.76 -19.56
C SER A 181 -23.86 -2.68 -19.17
N ILE A 182 -22.65 -2.49 -19.72
CA ILE A 182 -21.46 -3.27 -19.32
C ILE A 182 -21.17 -3.11 -17.82
N GLN A 183 -21.22 -1.88 -17.29
CA GLN A 183 -21.00 -1.63 -15.86
C GLN A 183 -22.06 -2.31 -14.99
N LEU A 184 -23.34 -2.26 -15.40
CA LEU A 184 -24.43 -2.92 -14.70
C LEU A 184 -24.30 -4.45 -14.76
N THR A 185 -23.94 -5.02 -15.91
CA THR A 185 -23.68 -6.46 -16.07
C THR A 185 -22.52 -6.89 -15.17
N LEU A 186 -21.42 -6.14 -15.14
CA LEU A 186 -20.31 -6.41 -14.22
C LEU A 186 -20.74 -6.30 -12.76
N ALA A 187 -21.52 -5.29 -12.39
CA ALA A 187 -22.06 -5.14 -11.04
C ALA A 187 -22.89 -6.37 -10.62
N ILE A 188 -23.76 -6.85 -11.50
CA ILE A 188 -24.58 -8.06 -11.27
C ILE A 188 -23.69 -9.30 -11.14
N LEU A 189 -22.72 -9.48 -12.06
CA LEU A 189 -21.82 -10.63 -12.02
C LEU A 189 -20.96 -10.67 -10.74
N PHE A 190 -20.39 -9.54 -10.32
CA PHE A 190 -19.63 -9.45 -9.07
C PHE A 190 -20.51 -9.69 -7.84
N THR A 191 -21.73 -9.16 -7.83
CA THR A 191 -22.67 -9.37 -6.72
C THR A 191 -23.12 -10.84 -6.65
N LEU A 192 -23.50 -11.45 -7.78
CA LEU A 192 -23.89 -12.87 -7.84
C LEU A 192 -22.72 -13.78 -7.47
N GLY A 193 -21.52 -13.52 -8.02
CA GLY A 193 -20.32 -14.25 -7.67
C GLY A 193 -20.01 -14.14 -6.18
N GLY A 194 -20.15 -12.94 -5.60
CA GLY A 194 -19.92 -12.74 -4.18
C GLY A 194 -20.95 -13.41 -3.28
N VAL A 195 -22.24 -13.37 -3.65
CA VAL A 195 -23.32 -14.09 -2.95
C VAL A 195 -23.08 -15.61 -3.00
N LEU A 196 -22.57 -16.11 -4.13
CA LEU A 196 -22.21 -17.51 -4.30
C LEU A 196 -20.99 -17.90 -3.44
N PHE A 197 -19.95 -17.06 -3.37
CA PHE A 197 -18.79 -17.30 -2.49
C PHE A 197 -19.11 -17.18 -0.99
N LEU A 198 -20.14 -16.41 -0.62
CA LEU A 198 -20.68 -16.39 0.74
C LEU A 198 -21.54 -17.62 1.08
N GLY A 199 -21.79 -18.53 0.13
CA GLY A 199 -22.67 -19.68 0.34
C GLY A 199 -24.16 -19.33 0.41
N LEU A 200 -24.53 -18.09 0.12
CA LEU A 200 -25.94 -17.64 0.16
C LEU A 200 -26.74 -18.15 -1.06
N LEU A 201 -26.07 -18.45 -2.17
CA LEU A 201 -26.67 -19.07 -3.36
C LEU A 201 -26.22 -20.52 -3.49
N GLN A 202 -27.14 -21.46 -3.25
CA GLN A 202 -26.86 -22.88 -3.32
C GLN A 202 -26.94 -23.41 -4.76
N VAL A 203 -25.77 -23.56 -5.42
CA VAL A 203 -25.67 -24.25 -6.71
C VAL A 203 -25.20 -25.69 -6.45
N PRO A 204 -26.01 -26.72 -6.79
CA PRO A 204 -25.65 -28.13 -6.57
C PRO A 204 -24.26 -28.45 -7.17
N GLY A 205 -23.40 -29.08 -6.37
CA GLY A 205 -22.02 -29.40 -6.75
C GLY A 205 -20.99 -28.33 -6.37
N LEU A 206 -21.31 -27.04 -6.54
CA LEU A 206 -20.42 -25.95 -6.11
C LEU A 206 -20.54 -25.70 -4.61
N THR A 207 -21.72 -25.88 -4.02
CA THR A 207 -21.94 -25.78 -2.57
C THR A 207 -21.05 -26.71 -1.79
N GLN A 208 -20.97 -27.99 -2.17
CA GLN A 208 -20.07 -28.94 -1.49
C GLN A 208 -18.60 -28.48 -1.49
N TYR A 209 -18.17 -27.76 -2.53
CA TYR A 209 -16.83 -27.20 -2.59
C TYR A 209 -16.68 -25.97 -1.71
N VAL A 210 -17.64 -25.04 -1.77
CA VAL A 210 -17.65 -23.82 -0.95
C VAL A 210 -17.79 -24.16 0.53
N ASP A 211 -18.62 -25.14 0.90
CA ASP A 211 -18.84 -25.59 2.27
C ASP A 211 -17.56 -26.23 2.84
N ARG A 212 -16.90 -27.12 2.09
CA ARG A 212 -15.58 -27.64 2.49
C ARG A 212 -14.53 -26.54 2.59
N ALA A 213 -14.55 -25.59 1.67
CA ALA A 213 -13.64 -24.47 1.70
C ALA A 213 -13.93 -23.55 2.89
N HIS A 214 -15.19 -23.34 3.29
CA HIS A 214 -15.59 -22.59 4.48
C HIS A 214 -15.21 -23.31 5.77
N GLU A 215 -15.32 -24.64 5.81
CA GLU A 215 -14.89 -25.44 6.95
C GLU A 215 -13.37 -25.37 7.17
N GLN A 216 -12.59 -25.28 6.10
CA GLN A 216 -11.13 -25.24 6.18
C GLN A 216 -10.56 -23.81 6.24
N GLU A 217 -11.18 -22.84 5.56
CA GLU A 217 -10.65 -21.49 5.37
C GLU A 217 -11.75 -20.42 5.21
N TYR A 218 -11.58 -19.28 5.88
CA TYR A 218 -12.48 -18.14 5.68
C TYR A 218 -12.25 -17.36 4.36
N LEU A 219 -11.33 -17.80 3.50
CA LEU A 219 -10.93 -17.10 2.29
C LEU A 219 -12.07 -16.91 1.27
N PRO A 220 -12.91 -17.94 0.94
CA PRO A 220 -14.02 -17.75 0.01
C PRO A 220 -15.00 -16.70 0.52
N MET A 221 -15.27 -16.68 1.83
CA MET A 221 -16.15 -15.71 2.46
C MET A 221 -15.61 -14.27 2.30
N GLN A 222 -14.31 -14.06 2.46
CA GLN A 222 -13.65 -12.75 2.23
C GLN A 222 -13.79 -12.29 0.79
N ILE A 223 -13.48 -13.18 -0.16
CA ILE A 223 -13.63 -12.91 -1.60
C ILE A 223 -15.09 -12.56 -1.89
N GLY A 224 -16.03 -13.27 -1.26
CA GLY A 224 -17.46 -13.00 -1.32
C GLY A 224 -17.83 -11.57 -0.89
N TYR A 225 -17.41 -11.15 0.31
CA TYR A 225 -17.66 -9.80 0.80
C TYR A 225 -17.06 -8.70 -0.08
N VAL A 226 -15.81 -8.88 -0.52
CA VAL A 226 -15.12 -7.91 -1.40
C VAL A 226 -15.84 -7.83 -2.75
N ALA A 227 -16.24 -8.96 -3.33
CA ALA A 227 -16.95 -9.00 -4.60
C ALA A 227 -18.33 -8.33 -4.50
N ILE A 228 -19.08 -8.55 -3.41
CA ILE A 228 -20.36 -7.85 -3.18
C ILE A 228 -20.13 -6.35 -3.01
N ALA A 229 -19.19 -5.92 -2.16
CA ALA A 229 -18.90 -4.51 -1.96
C ALA A 229 -18.55 -3.82 -3.29
N TRP A 230 -17.72 -4.47 -4.11
CA TRP A 230 -17.36 -3.98 -5.43
C TRP A 230 -18.54 -3.96 -6.40
N GLY A 231 -19.36 -5.02 -6.40
CA GLY A 231 -20.59 -5.11 -7.17
C GLY A 231 -21.57 -3.97 -6.83
N VAL A 232 -21.76 -3.67 -5.55
CA VAL A 232 -22.58 -2.56 -5.07
C VAL A 232 -21.98 -1.21 -5.50
N CYS A 233 -20.67 -0.99 -5.33
CA CYS A 233 -20.01 0.24 -5.79
C CYS A 233 -20.17 0.46 -7.29
N MET A 234 -20.00 -0.60 -8.09
CA MET A 234 -20.22 -0.56 -9.55
C MET A 234 -21.68 -0.32 -9.90
N GLY A 235 -22.63 -0.89 -9.15
CA GLY A 235 -24.06 -0.65 -9.31
C GLY A 235 -24.44 0.80 -9.02
N VAL A 236 -23.94 1.38 -7.92
CA VAL A 236 -24.12 2.80 -7.60
C VAL A 236 -23.48 3.68 -8.68
N TYR A 237 -22.30 3.30 -9.18
CA TYR A 237 -21.67 4.02 -10.29
C TYR A 237 -22.53 3.95 -11.55
N ALA A 238 -23.01 2.76 -11.95
CA ALA A 238 -23.85 2.59 -13.13
C ALA A 238 -25.17 3.38 -13.03
N THR A 239 -25.84 3.36 -11.86
CA THR A 239 -27.10 4.09 -11.64
C THR A 239 -26.93 5.60 -11.70
N LEU A 240 -25.80 6.14 -11.20
CA LEU A 240 -25.44 7.55 -11.42
C LEU A 240 -25.25 7.87 -12.92
N GLY A 241 -24.87 6.89 -13.74
CA GLY A 241 -24.76 7.03 -15.19
C GLY A 241 -26.11 7.17 -15.91
N CYS A 242 -27.20 6.70 -15.31
CA CYS A 242 -28.54 6.75 -15.88
C CYS A 242 -29.15 8.17 -15.81
N CYS A 243 -28.83 8.95 -14.76
CA CYS A 243 -29.39 10.28 -14.58
C CYS A 243 -28.44 11.40 -15.05
N TRP A 244 -28.98 12.51 -15.56
CA TRP A 244 -28.15 13.65 -16.03
C TRP A 244 -27.30 14.28 -14.91
N PRO A 245 -27.83 14.53 -13.70
CA PRO A 245 -27.02 15.03 -12.58
C PRO A 245 -25.91 14.05 -12.17
N GLY A 246 -26.19 12.75 -12.17
CA GLY A 246 -25.20 11.72 -11.84
C GLY A 246 -24.07 11.62 -12.86
N ARG A 247 -24.36 11.73 -14.17
CA ARG A 247 -23.32 11.83 -15.21
C ARG A 247 -22.43 13.06 -15.03
N ARG A 248 -23.02 14.20 -14.66
CA ARG A 248 -22.26 15.43 -14.34
C ARG A 248 -21.36 15.20 -13.13
N PHE A 249 -21.85 14.50 -12.10
CA PHE A 249 -21.05 14.12 -10.93
C PHE A 249 -19.92 13.16 -11.30
N GLN A 250 -20.18 12.08 -12.03
CA GLN A 250 -19.17 11.14 -12.51
C GLN A 250 -18.07 11.84 -13.31
N TRP A 251 -18.44 12.78 -14.19
CA TRP A 251 -17.47 13.56 -14.94
C TRP A 251 -16.60 14.42 -14.02
N LYS A 252 -17.22 15.12 -13.04
CA LYS A 252 -16.47 15.89 -12.03
C LYS A 252 -15.52 14.99 -11.23
N VAL A 253 -15.98 13.83 -10.77
CA VAL A 253 -15.15 12.84 -10.06
C VAL A 253 -14.03 12.34 -10.95
N LYS A 254 -14.30 12.02 -12.23
CA LYS A 254 -13.27 11.58 -13.19
C LYS A 254 -12.22 12.66 -13.45
N VAL A 255 -12.63 13.92 -13.64
CA VAL A 255 -11.71 15.04 -13.81
C VAL A 255 -10.91 15.29 -12.54
N PHE A 256 -11.56 15.25 -11.38
CA PHE A 256 -10.92 15.39 -10.08
C PHE A 256 -9.88 14.29 -9.85
N LEU A 257 -10.26 13.03 -10.07
CA LEU A 257 -9.41 11.87 -9.98
C LEU A 257 -8.26 11.97 -10.98
N ARG A 258 -8.48 12.29 -12.25
CA ARG A 258 -7.40 12.46 -13.24
C ARG A 258 -6.40 13.53 -12.82
N ASN A 259 -6.87 14.66 -12.31
CA ASN A 259 -6.01 15.79 -11.94
C ASN A 259 -5.25 15.55 -10.62
N ASN A 260 -5.76 14.69 -9.75
CA ASN A 260 -5.16 14.40 -8.45
C ASN A 260 -4.66 12.95 -8.30
N ALA A 261 -4.80 12.11 -9.33
CA ALA A 261 -4.53 10.67 -9.29
C ALA A 261 -3.15 10.42 -8.72
N LEU A 262 -2.13 10.98 -9.37
CA LEU A 262 -0.74 10.82 -8.97
C LEU A 262 -0.50 11.27 -7.53
N ARG A 263 -1.17 12.35 -7.08
CA ARG A 263 -1.03 12.84 -5.71
C ARG A 263 -1.59 11.85 -4.71
N PHE A 264 -2.79 11.34 -4.97
CA PHE A 264 -3.42 10.32 -4.13
C PHE A 264 -2.61 9.02 -4.13
N PHE A 265 -2.09 8.57 -5.27
CA PHE A 265 -1.27 7.36 -5.34
C PHE A 265 0.05 7.48 -4.62
N LEU A 266 0.78 8.58 -4.79
CA LEU A 266 2.05 8.77 -4.09
C LEU A 266 1.85 8.89 -2.58
N LEU A 267 0.76 9.52 -2.14
CA LEU A 267 0.38 9.60 -0.74
C LEU A 267 0.00 8.21 -0.18
N LEU A 268 -0.81 7.45 -0.91
CA LEU A 268 -1.19 6.09 -0.52
C LEU A 268 0.03 5.16 -0.52
N LEU A 269 0.92 5.29 -1.50
CA LEU A 269 2.18 4.54 -1.57
C LEU A 269 3.06 4.85 -0.35
N SER A 270 3.21 6.13 -0.01
CA SER A 270 3.94 6.59 1.19
C SER A 270 3.33 6.05 2.50
N PHE A 271 2.00 5.94 2.56
CA PHE A 271 1.28 5.37 3.71
C PHE A 271 1.36 3.83 3.78
N LEU A 272 1.40 3.14 2.63
CA LEU A 272 1.53 1.68 2.61
C LEU A 272 2.99 1.21 2.69
N TYR A 273 3.96 2.10 2.44
CA TYR A 273 5.37 1.72 2.31
C TYR A 273 5.92 1.02 3.56
N ILE A 274 5.72 1.59 4.76
CA ILE A 274 6.22 1.00 6.01
C ILE A 274 5.59 -0.37 6.28
N PRO A 275 4.25 -0.52 6.38
CA PRO A 275 3.67 -1.82 6.70
C PRO A 275 3.96 -2.88 5.63
N LEU A 276 3.99 -2.51 4.34
CA LEU A 276 4.37 -3.43 3.28
C LEU A 276 5.84 -3.85 3.39
N ALA A 277 6.77 -2.91 3.58
CA ALA A 277 8.17 -3.23 3.76
C ALA A 277 8.37 -4.10 5.01
N THR A 278 7.68 -3.78 6.12
CA THR A 278 7.78 -4.56 7.35
C THR A 278 7.37 -6.00 7.13
N THR A 279 6.19 -6.24 6.55
CA THR A 279 5.70 -7.60 6.28
C THR A 279 6.60 -8.38 5.31
N MET A 280 7.27 -7.71 4.37
CA MET A 280 8.23 -8.35 3.46
C MET A 280 9.55 -8.71 4.14
N PHE A 281 10.02 -7.89 5.10
CA PHE A 281 11.28 -8.15 5.79
C PHE A 281 11.14 -9.10 6.99
N THR A 282 9.97 -9.16 7.64
CA THR A 282 9.76 -10.04 8.80
C THR A 282 9.96 -11.51 8.46
N VAL A 283 9.73 -11.94 7.21
CA VAL A 283 9.98 -13.34 6.80
C VAL A 283 11.45 -13.78 6.86
N PHE A 284 12.38 -12.81 6.86
CA PHE A 284 13.81 -13.06 7.03
C PHE A 284 14.24 -13.02 8.50
N ASN A 285 13.32 -12.68 9.40
CA ASN A 285 13.58 -12.60 10.82
C ASN A 285 13.51 -14.00 11.47
N CYS A 286 14.62 -14.74 11.37
CA CYS A 286 14.77 -16.08 11.90
C CYS A 286 15.78 -16.10 13.04
N ASN A 287 15.42 -16.72 14.16
CA ASN A 287 16.29 -16.88 15.33
C ASN A 287 16.37 -18.36 15.73
N ASP A 288 17.49 -18.73 16.35
CA ASP A 288 17.67 -20.07 16.89
C ASP A 288 16.93 -20.16 18.23
N TYR A 289 15.89 -20.98 18.26
CA TYR A 289 15.17 -21.29 19.49
C TYR A 289 15.52 -22.68 19.94
N THR A 290 15.71 -22.83 21.24
CA THR A 290 16.01 -24.10 21.88
C THR A 290 14.92 -24.41 22.89
N CYS A 291 14.15 -25.46 22.63
CA CYS A 291 13.18 -25.94 23.59
C CYS A 291 13.84 -26.90 24.59
N PRO A 292 13.63 -26.68 25.91
CA PRO A 292 14.14 -27.61 26.92
C PRO A 292 13.50 -28.98 26.75
N GLU A 293 14.16 -30.00 27.29
CA GLU A 293 13.63 -31.37 27.30
C GLU A 293 12.24 -31.44 27.93
N GLY A 294 11.36 -32.28 27.36
CA GLY A 294 9.96 -32.38 27.78
C GLY A 294 9.04 -31.28 27.23
N THR A 295 9.58 -30.35 26.42
CA THR A 295 8.79 -29.36 25.68
C THR A 295 9.02 -29.50 24.17
N ARG A 296 8.08 -29.02 23.37
CA ARG A 296 8.15 -28.99 21.91
C ARG A 296 7.76 -27.62 21.39
N PHE A 297 8.10 -27.33 20.14
CA PHE A 297 7.56 -26.17 19.46
C PHE A 297 6.04 -26.35 19.27
N PRO A 298 5.24 -25.27 19.45
CA PRO A 298 3.81 -25.35 19.25
C PRO A 298 3.49 -25.65 17.78
N ASP A 299 2.49 -26.51 17.55
CA ASP A 299 1.92 -26.72 16.22
C ASP A 299 0.96 -25.57 15.87
N ASP A 300 0.69 -25.37 14.58
CA ASP A 300 -0.21 -24.31 14.11
C ASP A 300 -1.66 -24.46 14.65
N GLU A 301 -2.10 -25.67 15.00
CA GLU A 301 -3.48 -25.97 15.45
C GLU A 301 -3.70 -25.87 16.96
N ASP A 302 -2.68 -26.14 17.77
CA ASP A 302 -2.81 -26.12 19.24
C ASP A 302 -2.87 -24.69 19.80
N ARG A 303 -2.94 -23.70 18.91
CA ARG A 303 -2.79 -22.30 19.25
C ARG A 303 -4.11 -21.66 19.65
N ILE A 304 -4.17 -21.25 20.91
CA ILE A 304 -5.22 -20.35 21.39
C ILE A 304 -4.97 -18.96 20.78
N PRO A 305 -5.95 -18.34 20.12
CA PRO A 305 -5.82 -16.99 19.58
C PRO A 305 -5.37 -16.01 20.67
N GLY A 306 -4.17 -15.44 20.53
CA GLY A 306 -3.68 -14.36 21.41
C GLY A 306 -2.51 -14.68 22.33
N ASN A 307 -2.01 -15.93 22.40
CA ASN A 307 -0.81 -16.27 23.18
C ASN A 307 0.36 -16.70 22.26
N TRP A 308 0.93 -15.74 21.53
CA TRP A 308 1.99 -15.97 20.54
C TRP A 308 3.40 -16.00 21.14
N SER A 309 3.56 -15.57 22.39
CA SER A 309 4.85 -15.28 23.01
C SER A 309 5.56 -16.50 23.60
N VAL A 310 4.91 -17.65 23.70
CA VAL A 310 5.50 -18.84 24.31
C VAL A 310 6.22 -19.67 23.23
N PRO A 311 7.56 -19.76 23.25
CA PRO A 311 8.32 -20.47 22.22
C PRO A 311 8.22 -21.99 22.31
N CYS A 312 7.94 -22.51 23.51
CA CYS A 312 7.93 -23.94 23.79
C CYS A 312 6.68 -24.29 24.59
N GLN A 313 5.95 -25.29 24.11
CA GLN A 313 4.79 -25.86 24.78
C GLN A 313 5.20 -27.17 25.43
N ASP A 314 4.70 -27.45 26.62
CA ASP A 314 4.94 -28.74 27.26
C ASP A 314 4.48 -29.87 26.34
N CYS A 315 5.25 -30.96 26.31
CA CYS A 315 4.81 -32.22 25.73
C CYS A 315 3.76 -32.87 26.64
N ALA A 316 2.67 -32.16 26.91
CA ALA A 316 1.51 -32.74 27.54
C ALA A 316 0.95 -33.76 26.56
N PHE A 317 1.05 -35.05 26.90
CA PHE A 317 0.18 -36.05 26.32
C PHE A 317 -1.24 -35.60 26.62
N HIS A 318 -1.91 -35.01 25.63
CA HIS A 318 -3.33 -34.74 25.74
C HIS A 318 -3.99 -36.09 26.08
N GLN A 319 -4.48 -36.23 27.31
CA GLN A 319 -5.17 -37.45 27.76
C GLN A 319 -6.33 -37.80 26.81
N ALA A 320 -6.87 -36.83 26.07
CA ALA A 320 -7.84 -37.06 25.01
C ALA A 320 -7.32 -37.99 23.89
N SER A 321 -6.06 -37.87 23.50
CA SER A 321 -5.43 -38.73 22.49
C SER A 321 -5.19 -40.14 23.03
N LEU A 322 -4.77 -40.24 24.30
CA LEU A 322 -4.55 -41.52 24.98
C LEU A 322 -5.89 -42.23 25.28
N ALA A 323 -6.93 -41.50 25.64
CA ALA A 323 -8.29 -42.02 25.84
C ALA A 323 -8.90 -42.52 24.52
N LYS A 324 -8.58 -41.88 23.39
CA LYS A 324 -8.99 -42.34 22.05
C LYS A 324 -8.21 -43.56 21.57
N PHE A 325 -6.97 -43.73 22.05
CA PHE A 325 -6.14 -44.90 21.76
C PHE A 325 -6.44 -46.09 22.70
N MET A 326 -6.82 -45.81 23.94
CA MET A 326 -7.12 -46.80 24.98
C MET A 326 -8.61 -47.09 25.15
N SER A 327 -9.49 -46.43 24.39
CA SER A 327 -10.87 -46.91 24.25
C SER A 327 -10.84 -48.18 23.39
N PRO A 328 -11.00 -49.40 23.96
CA PRO A 328 -11.19 -50.57 23.12
C PRO A 328 -12.42 -50.33 22.22
N PRO A 329 -12.44 -50.83 20.98
CA PRO A 329 -13.64 -50.80 20.17
C PRO A 329 -14.76 -51.45 20.99
N ALA A 330 -15.87 -50.72 21.17
CA ALA A 330 -16.98 -51.08 22.04
C ALA A 330 -17.49 -52.51 21.75
N LEU A 331 -16.94 -53.49 22.47
CA LEU A 331 -17.64 -54.72 22.80
C LEU A 331 -18.65 -54.31 23.86
N ASN A 332 -19.94 -54.54 23.58
CA ASN A 332 -21.14 -54.15 24.32
C ASN A 332 -21.24 -54.71 25.77
N GLY A 333 -20.15 -54.70 26.53
CA GLY A 333 -20.12 -54.97 27.96
C GLY A 333 -20.02 -53.67 28.72
N SER A 334 -21.05 -53.36 29.51
CA SER A 334 -21.02 -52.34 30.56
C SER A 334 -19.89 -52.65 31.55
N LEU A 335 -18.68 -52.20 31.26
CA LEU A 335 -17.59 -52.18 32.22
C LEU A 335 -17.73 -50.92 33.09
N PRO A 336 -17.44 -51.04 34.40
CA PRO A 336 -17.59 -49.96 35.34
C PRO A 336 -16.71 -48.80 34.91
N ILE A 337 -17.27 -47.60 35.01
CA ILE A 337 -16.56 -46.33 34.91
C ILE A 337 -15.41 -46.42 35.89
N VAL A 338 -14.20 -46.69 35.38
CA VAL A 338 -12.98 -46.58 36.18
C VAL A 338 -12.87 -45.11 36.51
N ASP A 339 -13.04 -44.82 37.81
CA ASP A 339 -12.90 -43.50 38.38
C ASP A 339 -11.67 -42.82 37.80
N GLN A 340 -11.87 -41.61 37.28
CA GLN A 340 -10.84 -40.70 36.80
C GLN A 340 -9.94 -40.31 37.98
N THR A 341 -9.10 -41.23 38.41
CA THR A 341 -8.02 -40.93 39.34
C THR A 341 -6.99 -40.05 38.64
N PRO A 342 -6.34 -39.14 39.38
CA PRO A 342 -5.49 -38.10 38.82
C PRO A 342 -4.19 -38.70 38.30
N TRP A 343 -4.18 -39.16 37.04
CA TRP A 343 -2.94 -39.33 36.26
C TRP A 343 -2.33 -37.98 35.88
N ARG A 344 -2.44 -36.97 36.77
CA ARG A 344 -1.72 -35.70 36.68
C ARG A 344 -0.26 -35.86 37.14
N ASP A 345 0.05 -36.94 37.85
CA ASP A 345 1.35 -37.09 38.46
C ASP A 345 2.26 -37.92 37.52
N GLU A 346 2.97 -37.15 36.70
CA GLU A 346 4.29 -37.44 36.16
C GLU A 346 4.39 -38.55 35.10
N CYS A 347 4.30 -38.16 33.82
CA CYS A 347 5.02 -38.89 32.78
C CYS A 347 6.49 -38.99 33.24
N PRO A 348 7.07 -40.19 33.42
CA PRO A 348 8.41 -40.32 33.95
C PRO A 348 9.36 -39.43 33.18
N ILE A 349 10.14 -38.58 33.86
CA ILE A 349 11.02 -37.58 33.24
C ILE A 349 11.91 -38.22 32.16
N GLN A 350 12.32 -39.47 32.36
CA GLN A 350 13.11 -40.23 31.39
C GLN A 350 12.34 -40.52 30.08
N LEU A 351 11.05 -40.85 30.17
CA LEU A 351 10.20 -41.06 29.01
C LEU A 351 9.87 -39.74 28.31
N ALA A 352 9.59 -38.67 29.07
CA ALA A 352 9.41 -37.33 28.52
C ALA A 352 10.67 -36.83 27.78
N ARG A 353 11.87 -37.09 28.33
CA ARG A 353 13.15 -36.81 27.67
C ARG A 353 13.38 -37.65 26.41
N ALA A 354 13.00 -38.92 26.45
CA ALA A 354 13.13 -39.81 25.30
C ALA A 354 12.19 -39.43 24.15
N LEU A 355 10.99 -38.95 24.47
CA LEU A 355 9.97 -38.57 23.48
C LEU A 355 10.12 -37.14 22.99
N CYS A 356 10.56 -36.21 23.85
CA CYS A 356 10.79 -34.81 23.54
C CYS A 356 12.22 -34.40 23.94
N PRO A 357 13.23 -34.80 23.13
CA PRO A 357 14.59 -34.38 23.36
C PRO A 357 14.71 -32.86 23.23
N LYS A 358 15.79 -32.30 23.78
CA LYS A 358 16.14 -30.89 23.54
C LYS A 358 16.31 -30.68 22.02
N VAL A 359 15.46 -29.85 21.42
CA VAL A 359 15.54 -29.51 20.00
C VAL A 359 15.88 -28.04 19.85
N THR A 360 16.96 -27.77 19.12
CA THR A 360 17.29 -26.43 18.62
C THR A 360 16.90 -26.34 17.16
N SER A 361 16.17 -25.31 16.79
CA SER A 361 15.79 -25.09 15.40
C SER A 361 15.65 -23.60 15.07
N LEU A 362 16.01 -23.25 13.84
CA LEU A 362 15.85 -21.91 13.31
C LEU A 362 14.37 -21.66 12.97
N ARG A 363 13.71 -20.85 13.80
CA ARG A 363 12.28 -20.53 13.66
C ARG A 363 12.07 -19.05 13.39
N LEU A 364 10.92 -18.73 12.80
CA LEU A 364 10.51 -17.35 12.58
C LEU A 364 10.25 -16.67 13.92
N SER A 365 10.81 -15.46 14.13
CA SER A 365 10.66 -14.72 15.39
C SER A 365 9.20 -14.37 15.71
N ASP A 366 8.42 -14.05 14.67
CA ASP A 366 6.99 -13.73 14.81
C ASP A 366 6.15 -15.00 15.03
N ASN A 367 6.66 -16.17 14.60
CA ASN A 367 5.94 -17.42 14.70
C ASN A 367 6.85 -18.66 14.84
N TYR A 368 6.97 -19.15 16.08
CA TYR A 368 7.77 -20.32 16.44
C TYR A 368 7.33 -21.65 15.81
N SER A 369 6.09 -21.78 15.32
CA SER A 369 5.63 -23.00 14.65
C SER A 369 6.27 -23.21 13.28
N ILE A 370 6.78 -22.13 12.66
CA ILE A 370 7.28 -22.13 11.29
C ILE A 370 8.80 -22.32 11.28
N THR A 371 9.27 -23.34 10.55
CA THR A 371 10.71 -23.55 10.34
C THR A 371 11.22 -22.66 9.20
N CYS A 372 12.32 -21.94 9.43
CA CYS A 372 12.83 -21.04 8.41
C CYS A 372 13.40 -21.77 7.19
N LEU A 373 14.21 -22.81 7.42
CA LEU A 373 14.83 -23.56 6.32
C LEU A 373 13.86 -24.52 5.61
N GLY A 374 12.87 -25.05 6.33
CA GLY A 374 11.91 -26.02 5.78
C GLY A 374 10.73 -25.34 5.08
N ASP A 375 10.10 -24.37 5.73
CA ASP A 375 8.87 -23.76 5.25
C ASP A 375 9.11 -22.46 4.46
N LEU A 376 10.01 -21.58 4.94
CA LEU A 376 10.15 -20.22 4.40
C LEU A 376 11.12 -20.13 3.22
N ALA A 377 12.26 -20.81 3.31
CA ALA A 377 13.38 -20.60 2.40
C ALA A 377 13.07 -20.86 0.92
N TYR A 378 12.20 -21.84 0.62
CA TYR A 378 11.91 -22.26 -0.75
C TYR A 378 10.84 -21.42 -1.45
N PHE A 379 9.84 -20.94 -0.71
CA PHE A 379 8.67 -20.29 -1.29
C PHE A 379 8.54 -18.83 -0.87
N TYR A 380 8.66 -18.55 0.42
CA TYR A 380 8.38 -17.23 0.98
C TYR A 380 9.57 -16.28 0.86
N TRP A 381 10.81 -16.75 1.02
CA TRP A 381 11.99 -15.90 0.80
C TRP A 381 12.12 -15.40 -0.65
N PRO A 382 11.99 -16.24 -1.70
CA PRO A 382 12.01 -15.75 -3.06
C PRO A 382 10.83 -14.82 -3.36
N ALA A 383 9.62 -15.13 -2.86
CA ALA A 383 8.47 -14.25 -3.00
C ALA A 383 8.72 -12.88 -2.35
N ALA A 384 9.20 -12.85 -1.12
CA ALA A 384 9.53 -11.61 -0.42
C ALA A 384 10.67 -10.84 -1.09
N LEU A 385 11.69 -11.51 -1.63
CA LEU A 385 12.77 -10.86 -2.37
C LEU A 385 12.25 -10.17 -3.64
N LEU A 386 11.36 -10.83 -4.40
CA LEU A 386 10.72 -10.21 -5.57
C LEU A 386 9.88 -8.99 -5.16
N MET A 387 9.23 -9.05 -4.00
CA MET A 387 8.46 -7.93 -3.46
C MET A 387 9.34 -6.78 -2.95
N ILE A 388 10.47 -7.08 -2.32
CA ILE A 388 11.48 -6.09 -1.94
C ILE A 388 12.03 -5.39 -3.18
N LEU A 389 12.40 -6.13 -4.22
CA LEU A 389 12.92 -5.54 -5.46
C LEU A 389 11.88 -4.67 -6.16
N SER A 390 10.64 -5.16 -6.28
CA SER A 390 9.56 -4.45 -6.99
C SER A 390 9.03 -3.23 -6.24
N PHE A 391 8.71 -3.37 -4.95
CA PHE A 391 8.06 -2.33 -4.17
C PHE A 391 9.02 -1.55 -3.29
N VAL A 392 9.86 -2.22 -2.49
CA VAL A 392 10.73 -1.55 -1.52
C VAL A 392 11.84 -0.77 -2.23
N VAL A 393 12.52 -1.37 -3.20
CA VAL A 393 13.56 -0.72 -4.00
C VAL A 393 12.95 0.06 -5.16
N GLY A 394 11.95 -0.51 -5.82
CA GLY A 394 11.34 0.10 -6.99
C GLY A 394 10.59 1.40 -6.69
N THR A 395 10.00 1.58 -5.49
CA THR A 395 9.34 2.84 -5.11
C THR A 395 10.32 4.03 -5.06
N PRO A 396 11.45 3.99 -4.32
CA PRO A 396 12.50 5.00 -4.39
C PRO A 396 12.96 5.30 -5.83
N LEU A 397 13.16 4.26 -6.65
CA LEU A 397 13.57 4.42 -8.04
C LEU A 397 12.51 5.14 -8.88
N LEU A 398 11.23 4.86 -8.65
CA LEU A 398 10.12 5.57 -9.28
C LEU A 398 10.14 7.07 -8.90
N TYR A 399 10.32 7.40 -7.62
CA TYR A 399 10.44 8.81 -7.18
C TYR A 399 11.62 9.49 -7.85
N LEU A 400 12.78 8.83 -7.91
CA LEU A 400 13.97 9.36 -8.57
C LEU A 400 13.72 9.61 -10.06
N ALA A 401 13.13 8.64 -10.76
CA ALA A 401 12.82 8.75 -12.19
C ALA A 401 11.80 9.86 -12.47
N LEU A 402 10.75 9.99 -11.65
CA LEU A 402 9.74 11.03 -11.78
C LEU A 402 10.32 12.42 -11.53
N VAL A 403 11.08 12.61 -10.45
CA VAL A 403 11.66 13.91 -10.12
C VAL A 403 12.63 14.35 -11.22
N ARG A 404 13.49 13.45 -11.72
CA ARG A 404 14.42 13.75 -12.82
C ARG A 404 13.68 14.11 -14.11
N ALA A 405 12.76 13.25 -14.56
CA ALA A 405 12.00 13.48 -15.78
C ALA A 405 11.22 14.80 -15.74
N CYS A 406 10.63 15.15 -14.59
CA CYS A 406 9.94 16.43 -14.43
C CYS A 406 10.93 17.60 -14.37
N SER A 407 12.03 17.49 -13.60
CA SER A 407 12.99 18.59 -13.46
C SER A 407 13.69 18.93 -14.76
N ASP A 408 14.02 17.92 -15.57
CA ASP A 408 14.75 18.12 -16.82
C ASP A 408 13.87 18.88 -17.82
N ARG A 409 12.59 18.49 -17.96
CA ARG A 409 11.61 19.19 -18.81
C ARG A 409 11.24 20.58 -18.30
N LEU A 410 11.25 20.81 -16.99
CA LEU A 410 11.03 22.15 -16.43
C LEU A 410 12.18 23.11 -16.73
N ASN A 411 13.41 22.61 -16.76
CA ASN A 411 14.58 23.43 -17.08
C ASN A 411 14.61 23.87 -18.55
N GLU A 412 13.93 23.13 -19.44
CA GLU A 412 13.76 23.47 -20.85
C GLU A 412 12.80 24.65 -21.08
N TRP A 413 12.00 25.05 -20.08
CA TRP A 413 11.02 26.13 -20.25
C TRP A 413 11.71 27.51 -20.32
N PRO A 414 11.63 28.22 -21.46
CA PRO A 414 12.07 29.61 -21.55
C PRO A 414 11.10 30.50 -20.77
N LEU A 415 11.59 31.18 -19.72
CA LEU A 415 10.79 32.21 -19.04
C LEU A 415 10.91 33.51 -19.84
N VAL A 416 9.81 34.04 -20.35
CA VAL A 416 9.82 35.34 -21.05
C VAL A 416 10.22 36.50 -20.11
N THR A 417 10.08 36.32 -18.80
CA THR A 417 10.53 37.28 -17.78
C THR A 417 11.99 37.09 -17.33
N GLN A 418 12.79 36.30 -18.05
CA GLN A 418 14.19 35.95 -17.68
C GLN A 418 15.10 37.17 -17.47
N LYS A 419 14.78 38.35 -18.01
CA LYS A 419 15.54 39.59 -17.78
C LYS A 419 15.55 40.08 -16.31
N ARG A 420 14.74 39.51 -15.39
CA ARG A 420 14.62 40.02 -14.02
C ARG A 420 14.90 39.02 -12.88
N ALA A 421 14.97 37.72 -13.15
CA ALA A 421 15.28 36.73 -12.11
C ALA A 421 16.80 36.62 -11.96
N GLU A 422 17.37 37.32 -10.97
CA GLU A 422 18.83 37.35 -10.74
C GLU A 422 19.36 36.03 -10.17
N SER A 423 18.51 35.20 -9.55
CA SER A 423 18.92 33.94 -8.92
C SER A 423 18.21 32.69 -9.48
N SER A 424 18.94 31.57 -9.57
CA SER A 424 18.38 30.25 -9.96
C SER A 424 17.23 29.81 -9.04
N HIS A 425 17.23 30.26 -7.79
CA HIS A 425 16.20 29.97 -6.80
C HIS A 425 14.87 30.66 -7.09
N GLU A 426 14.90 31.94 -7.43
CA GLU A 426 13.71 32.69 -7.82
C GLU A 426 13.13 32.14 -9.13
N ARG A 427 14.01 31.80 -10.07
CA ARG A 427 13.63 31.15 -11.33
C ARG A 427 12.84 29.87 -11.08
N TRP A 428 13.37 28.99 -10.23
CA TRP A 428 12.73 27.72 -9.88
C TRP A 428 11.39 27.92 -9.17
N ASP A 429 11.31 28.84 -8.21
CA ASP A 429 10.07 29.14 -7.48
C ASP A 429 8.99 29.68 -8.42
N GLN A 430 9.34 30.56 -9.35
CA GLN A 430 8.42 31.10 -10.35
C GLN A 430 7.90 30.00 -11.30
N ILE A 431 8.80 29.18 -11.87
CA ILE A 431 8.42 28.01 -12.70
C ILE A 431 7.48 27.08 -11.94
N CYS A 432 7.80 26.78 -10.69
CA CYS A 432 6.97 25.93 -9.84
C CYS A 432 5.60 26.56 -9.55
N LYS A 433 5.50 27.88 -9.41
CA LYS A 433 4.22 28.57 -9.20
C LYS A 433 3.35 28.52 -10.45
N GLU A 434 3.93 28.79 -11.61
CA GLU A 434 3.22 28.91 -12.88
C GLU A 434 2.77 27.55 -13.42
N THR A 435 3.58 26.49 -13.29
CA THR A 435 3.23 25.16 -13.81
C THR A 435 1.92 24.59 -13.25
N GLY A 436 1.12 23.98 -14.12
CA GLY A 436 -0.15 23.35 -13.83
C GLY A 436 -0.14 21.83 -13.85
N ASN A 437 1.02 21.18 -14.06
CA ASN A 437 1.10 19.73 -14.19
C ASN A 437 0.72 18.95 -12.92
N VAL A 438 0.35 17.70 -13.14
CA VAL A 438 -0.10 16.75 -12.11
C VAL A 438 1.04 16.37 -11.17
N ALA A 439 2.28 16.34 -11.68
CA ALA A 439 3.50 15.99 -10.97
C ALA A 439 4.02 17.09 -10.03
N LYS A 440 3.46 18.30 -10.11
CA LYS A 440 3.85 19.49 -9.33
C LYS A 440 4.05 19.23 -7.84
N SER A 441 3.20 18.40 -7.23
CA SER A 441 3.31 18.09 -5.79
C SER A 441 4.65 17.46 -5.40
N MET A 442 5.33 16.78 -6.32
CA MET A 442 6.58 16.08 -6.03
C MET A 442 7.76 17.02 -5.83
N TYR A 443 7.81 18.15 -6.55
CA TYR A 443 8.99 19.02 -6.57
C TYR A 443 8.68 20.46 -6.14
N ALA A 444 7.45 20.96 -6.31
CA ALA A 444 7.13 22.38 -6.11
C ALA A 444 7.17 22.84 -4.65
N SER A 445 7.28 21.93 -3.68
CA SER A 445 7.44 22.31 -2.27
C SER A 445 8.89 22.58 -1.89
N PHE A 446 9.85 22.21 -2.74
CA PHE A 446 11.27 22.13 -2.41
C PHE A 446 12.11 23.13 -3.18
N LYS A 447 13.21 23.56 -2.57
CA LYS A 447 14.27 24.28 -3.28
C LYS A 447 14.88 23.37 -4.35
N GLN A 448 15.38 23.94 -5.43
CA GLN A 448 15.93 23.19 -6.58
C GLN A 448 17.03 22.17 -6.19
N MET A 449 17.93 22.55 -5.27
CA MET A 449 18.98 21.64 -4.74
C MET A 449 18.39 20.45 -3.98
N TRP A 450 17.26 20.68 -3.30
CA TRP A 450 16.55 19.71 -2.46
C TRP A 450 15.36 19.06 -3.17
N ARG A 451 15.34 19.07 -4.52
CA ARG A 451 14.23 18.48 -5.30
C ARG A 451 14.02 16.99 -5.04
N HIS A 452 15.04 16.28 -4.57
CA HIS A 452 14.99 14.86 -4.20
C HIS A 452 14.68 14.63 -2.70
N TRP A 453 14.25 15.65 -1.94
CA TRP A 453 13.97 15.50 -0.51
C TRP A 453 12.97 14.37 -0.20
N ARG A 454 11.95 14.18 -1.03
CA ARG A 454 10.99 13.07 -0.88
C ARG A 454 11.66 11.69 -0.99
N LEU A 455 12.67 11.55 -1.84
CA LEU A 455 13.43 10.31 -1.95
C LEU A 455 14.18 10.03 -0.64
N LEU A 456 14.83 11.05 -0.07
CA LEU A 456 15.49 10.93 1.23
C LEU A 456 14.50 10.49 2.32
N MET A 457 13.29 11.05 2.34
CA MET A 457 12.25 10.63 3.29
C MET A 457 11.84 9.16 3.13
N VAL A 458 11.71 8.66 1.90
CA VAL A 458 11.41 7.24 1.65
C VAL A 458 12.59 6.34 2.07
N VAL A 459 13.83 6.75 1.82
CA VAL A 459 15.03 6.03 2.29
C VAL A 459 15.08 5.99 3.81
N THR A 460 14.76 7.09 4.50
CA THR A 460 14.65 7.09 5.96
C THR A 460 13.60 6.11 6.44
N LYS A 461 12.40 6.06 5.81
CA LYS A 461 11.37 5.06 6.17
C LYS A 461 11.91 3.63 6.03
N LEU A 462 12.68 3.35 4.98
CA LEU A 462 13.32 2.05 4.79
C LEU A 462 14.31 1.75 5.91
N LEU A 463 15.20 2.69 6.26
CA LEU A 463 16.15 2.52 7.35
C LEU A 463 15.44 2.25 8.68
N VAL A 464 14.35 2.95 8.95
CA VAL A 464 13.52 2.76 10.15
C VAL A 464 12.95 1.34 10.20
N VAL A 465 12.41 0.83 9.08
CA VAL A 465 11.90 -0.56 8.97
C VAL A 465 13.01 -1.60 9.16
N LEU A 466 14.18 -1.37 8.54
CA LEU A 466 15.32 -2.27 8.69
C LEU A 466 15.81 -2.32 10.15
N VAL A 467 15.90 -1.17 10.81
CA VAL A 467 16.27 -1.08 12.22
C VAL A 467 15.23 -1.77 13.10
N SER A 468 13.93 -1.54 12.88
CA SER A 468 12.88 -2.17 13.71
C SER A 468 12.88 -3.69 13.61
N ILE A 469 13.19 -4.26 12.44
CA ILE A 469 13.14 -5.71 12.22
C ILE A 469 14.43 -6.38 12.65
N PHE A 470 15.59 -5.90 12.17
CA PHE A 470 16.85 -6.60 12.39
C PHE A 470 17.44 -6.35 13.78
N MET A 471 17.14 -5.21 14.42
CA MET A 471 17.60 -4.96 15.80
C MET A 471 16.74 -5.66 16.85
N ALA A 472 15.57 -6.20 16.49
CA ALA A 472 14.76 -7.03 17.37
C ALA A 472 15.44 -8.38 17.73
N ASN A 473 16.47 -8.78 16.98
CA ASN A 473 17.06 -10.13 17.07
C ASN A 473 18.26 -10.26 18.01
N VAL A 474 18.75 -9.17 18.59
CA VAL A 474 19.96 -9.20 19.42
C VAL A 474 19.68 -9.91 20.76
N GLU A 475 20.04 -11.17 20.96
CA GLU A 475 19.61 -12.02 22.11
C GLU A 475 19.56 -11.37 23.50
N VAL A 476 20.41 -10.38 23.80
CA VAL A 476 20.40 -9.64 25.06
C VAL A 476 19.19 -8.69 25.11
N LEU A 477 18.10 -9.13 25.77
CA LEU A 477 16.79 -8.45 25.84
C LEU A 477 16.87 -6.93 26.12
N VAL A 478 17.70 -6.52 27.08
CA VAL A 478 17.89 -5.10 27.43
C VAL A 478 18.64 -4.32 26.34
N ALA A 479 19.57 -4.98 25.63
CA ALA A 479 20.30 -4.38 24.53
C ALA A 479 19.47 -4.25 23.24
N LYS A 480 18.46 -5.12 23.03
CA LYS A 480 17.58 -5.13 21.82
C LYS A 480 16.92 -3.78 21.59
N GLY A 481 16.06 -3.39 22.52
CA GLY A 481 15.30 -2.15 22.40
C GLY A 481 16.23 -0.94 22.44
N PHE A 482 17.29 -1.00 23.25
CA PHE A 482 18.20 0.14 23.43
C PHE A 482 18.94 0.45 22.14
N LEU A 483 19.53 -0.55 21.49
CA LEU A 483 20.30 -0.35 20.27
C LEU A 483 19.41 0.12 19.11
N GLY A 484 18.25 -0.52 18.92
CA GLY A 484 17.28 -0.12 17.90
C GLY A 484 16.80 1.32 18.09
N LEU A 485 16.38 1.69 19.29
CA LEU A 485 15.94 3.05 19.61
C LEU A 485 17.07 4.09 19.50
N ALA A 486 18.31 3.72 19.86
CA ALA A 486 19.48 4.58 19.70
C ALA A 486 19.76 4.87 18.22
N PHE A 487 19.72 3.85 17.35
CA PHE A 487 19.86 4.05 15.90
C PHE A 487 18.75 4.93 15.33
N LEU A 488 17.49 4.72 15.74
CA LEU A 488 16.38 5.57 15.33
C LEU A 488 16.60 7.02 15.78
N CYS A 489 17.06 7.24 17.01
CA CYS A 489 17.41 8.56 17.53
C CYS A 489 18.47 9.26 16.65
N VAL A 490 19.53 8.55 16.26
CA VAL A 490 20.58 9.09 15.38
C VAL A 490 20.01 9.47 14.00
N ILE A 491 19.18 8.61 13.40
CA ILE A 491 18.55 8.87 12.11
C ILE A 491 17.71 10.15 12.15
N TYR A 492 16.85 10.30 13.18
CA TYR A 492 15.99 11.48 13.30
C TYR A 492 16.75 12.74 13.67
N PHE A 493 17.79 12.63 14.51
CA PHE A 493 18.66 13.74 14.83
C PHE A 493 19.41 14.26 13.60
N LEU A 494 19.92 13.37 12.74
CA LEU A 494 20.54 13.78 11.47
C LEU A 494 19.54 14.49 10.55
N LEU A 495 18.30 14.00 10.44
CA LEU A 495 17.26 14.68 9.66
C LEU A 495 16.87 16.04 10.25
N LEU A 496 16.83 16.16 11.57
CA LEU A 496 16.63 17.42 12.27
C LEU A 496 17.74 18.41 11.92
N LEU A 497 19.00 18.01 11.99
CA LEU A 497 20.14 18.84 11.62
C LEU A 497 20.08 19.29 10.16
N ILE A 498 19.76 18.38 9.24
CA ILE A 498 19.60 18.73 7.82
C ILE A 498 18.46 19.75 7.67
N CYS A 499 17.32 19.57 8.33
CA CYS A 499 16.21 20.53 8.26
C CYS A 499 16.56 21.91 8.83
N LEU A 500 17.34 21.97 9.91
CA LEU A 500 17.78 23.21 10.55
C LEU A 500 18.75 23.99 9.66
N VAL A 501 19.74 23.30 9.07
CA VAL A 501 20.80 23.92 8.26
C VAL A 501 20.28 24.27 6.86
N GLU A 502 19.71 23.29 6.16
CA GLU A 502 19.50 23.38 4.72
C GLU A 502 18.13 23.98 4.35
N LYS A 503 17.15 23.84 5.25
CA LYS A 503 15.78 24.35 5.08
C LYS A 503 15.23 23.94 3.70
N PRO A 504 14.99 22.64 3.47
CA PRO A 504 14.75 22.08 2.13
C PRO A 504 13.49 22.64 1.44
N TYR A 505 12.53 23.16 2.19
CA TYR A 505 11.27 23.68 1.65
C TYR A 505 11.37 25.14 1.21
N LEU A 506 10.59 25.51 0.19
CA LEU A 506 10.41 26.91 -0.25
C LEU A 506 9.62 27.73 0.80
N SER A 507 8.61 27.13 1.41
CA SER A 507 7.79 27.79 2.43
C SER A 507 8.47 27.74 3.81
N ARG A 508 8.53 28.89 4.50
CA ARG A 508 9.05 28.97 5.87
C ARG A 508 8.26 28.09 6.85
N LEU A 509 6.92 28.10 6.74
CA LEU A 509 6.05 27.29 7.59
C LEU A 509 6.36 25.79 7.42
N ALA A 510 6.58 25.33 6.19
CA ALA A 510 6.91 23.93 5.91
C ALA A 510 8.22 23.48 6.57
N ASN A 511 9.25 24.33 6.53
CA ASN A 511 10.50 24.10 7.23
C ASN A 511 10.30 24.04 8.75
N ILE A 512 9.55 24.99 9.32
CA ILE A 512 9.27 25.02 10.76
C ILE A 512 8.52 23.75 11.19
N VAL A 513 7.46 23.36 10.48
CA VAL A 513 6.70 22.13 10.78
C VAL A 513 7.60 20.90 10.70
N SER A 514 8.48 20.82 9.70
CA SER A 514 9.40 19.68 9.56
C SER A 514 10.43 19.64 10.70
N VAL A 515 11.02 20.78 11.06
CA VAL A 515 11.95 20.89 12.19
C VAL A 515 11.27 20.48 13.49
N VAL A 516 10.08 21.01 13.77
CA VAL A 516 9.30 20.67 14.96
C VAL A 516 8.99 19.17 14.97
N LEU A 517 8.57 18.59 13.84
CA LEU A 517 8.28 17.16 13.81
C LEU A 517 9.54 16.32 14.06
N PHE A 518 10.66 16.57 13.39
CA PHE A 518 11.88 15.78 13.61
C PHE A 518 12.46 15.98 15.02
N ALA A 519 12.30 17.17 15.61
CA ALA A 519 12.64 17.40 17.01
C ALA A 519 11.78 16.53 17.93
N LEU A 520 10.45 16.52 17.75
CA LEU A 520 9.56 15.64 18.53
C LEU A 520 9.89 14.17 18.35
N LEU A 521 10.16 13.74 17.11
CA LEU A 521 10.55 12.35 16.82
C LEU A 521 11.84 11.97 17.55
N THR A 522 12.85 12.84 17.51
CA THR A 522 14.11 12.64 18.23
C THR A 522 13.87 12.56 19.74
N VAL A 523 13.11 13.51 20.29
CA VAL A 523 12.81 13.53 21.73
C VAL A 523 12.00 12.29 22.14
N ASN A 524 11.03 11.85 21.34
CA ASN A 524 10.26 10.63 21.60
C ASN A 524 11.15 9.39 21.60
N THR A 525 12.12 9.30 20.69
CA THR A 525 13.10 8.19 20.72
C THR A 525 14.00 8.26 21.94
N VAL A 526 14.46 9.45 22.36
CA VAL A 526 15.24 9.62 23.61
C VAL A 526 14.41 9.22 24.82
N VAL A 527 13.15 9.66 24.89
CA VAL A 527 12.20 9.29 25.93
C VAL A 527 12.02 7.78 26.00
N ALA A 528 11.81 7.11 24.86
CA ALA A 528 11.68 5.66 24.81
C ALA A 528 12.95 4.95 25.32
N VAL A 529 14.14 5.46 24.96
CA VAL A 529 15.42 4.95 25.48
C VAL A 529 15.51 5.12 27.00
N LEU A 530 15.10 6.27 27.55
CA LEU A 530 15.15 6.54 28.99
C LEU A 530 14.16 5.67 29.78
N ILE A 531 12.97 5.38 29.22
CA ILE A 531 12.00 4.44 29.80
C ILE A 531 12.59 3.02 29.80
N LEU A 532 13.15 2.59 28.67
CA LEU A 532 13.74 1.25 28.56
C LEU A 532 14.94 1.07 29.50
N ALA A 533 15.71 2.13 29.73
CA ALA A 533 16.80 2.18 30.70
C ALA A 533 16.30 2.18 32.17
N ARG A 534 14.99 2.16 32.41
CA ARG A 534 14.34 2.25 33.74
C ARG A 534 14.76 3.48 34.53
N ILE A 535 15.15 4.56 33.85
CA ILE A 535 15.45 5.85 34.48
C ILE A 535 14.14 6.52 34.94
N PHE A 536 13.04 6.24 34.24
CA PHE A 536 11.70 6.69 34.59
C PHE A 536 10.79 5.48 34.83
N ASP A 537 10.07 5.49 35.95
CA ASP A 537 9.00 4.53 36.21
C ASP A 537 7.69 5.05 35.58
N PRO A 538 7.12 4.36 34.58
CA PRO A 538 5.89 4.79 33.92
C PRO A 538 4.67 4.81 34.84
N ASN A 539 4.72 4.14 35.99
CA ASN A 539 3.63 4.06 36.97
C ASN A 539 3.75 5.07 38.12
N ALA A 540 4.90 5.72 38.27
CA ALA A 540 5.07 6.78 39.26
C ALA A 540 4.34 8.07 38.85
N ALA A 541 4.07 8.96 39.82
CA ALA A 541 3.57 10.32 39.53
C ALA A 541 4.48 11.10 38.56
N ASP A 542 5.74 10.66 38.42
CA ASP A 542 6.74 11.15 37.47
C ASP A 542 6.47 10.75 36.01
N GLY A 543 5.43 9.97 35.73
CA GLY A 543 4.97 9.65 34.37
C GLY A 543 4.22 10.80 33.69
N VAL A 544 3.80 11.84 34.44
CA VAL A 544 3.03 12.98 33.91
C VAL A 544 3.78 13.77 32.82
N PRO A 545 5.06 14.15 32.98
CA PRO A 545 5.83 14.84 31.94
C PRO A 545 5.95 14.02 30.65
N MET A 546 6.11 12.70 30.76
CA MET A 546 6.16 11.80 29.60
C MET A 546 4.82 11.74 28.88
N THR A 547 3.73 11.68 29.65
CA THR A 547 2.37 11.69 29.10
C THR A 547 2.09 13.00 28.38
N ILE A 548 2.55 14.13 28.93
CA ILE A 548 2.44 15.46 28.30
C ILE A 548 3.28 15.52 27.02
N LEU A 549 4.52 15.07 27.04
CA LEU A 549 5.40 15.11 25.87
C LEU A 549 4.86 14.29 24.71
N LEU A 550 4.35 13.09 25.02
CA LEU A 550 3.75 12.21 24.03
C LEU A 550 2.40 12.78 23.53
N ALA A 551 1.60 13.40 24.41
CA ALA A 551 0.36 14.09 24.04
C ALA A 551 0.61 15.29 23.13
N ILE A 552 1.64 16.09 23.41
CA ILE A 552 2.11 17.17 22.52
C ILE A 552 2.54 16.59 21.17
N GLY A 553 3.24 15.46 21.20
CA GLY A 553 3.60 14.70 20.02
C GLY A 553 2.39 14.31 19.16
N CYS A 554 1.27 13.92 19.76
CA CYS A 554 0.03 13.62 19.02
C CYS A 554 -0.72 14.88 18.57
N LEU A 555 -0.68 15.97 19.36
CA LEU A 555 -1.43 17.19 19.11
C LEU A 555 -0.86 17.99 17.94
N ILE A 556 0.47 18.08 17.82
CA ILE A 556 1.15 18.87 16.78
C ILE A 556 0.83 18.39 15.36
N PRO A 557 0.85 17.08 15.05
CA PRO A 557 0.42 16.55 13.77
C PRO A 557 -1.05 16.91 13.47
N VAL A 558 -1.96 16.82 14.46
CA VAL A 558 -3.37 17.22 14.30
C VAL A 558 -3.50 18.71 14.02
N CYS A 559 -2.80 19.55 14.77
CA CYS A 559 -2.75 21.00 14.55
C CYS A 559 -2.17 21.34 13.17
N SER A 560 -1.15 20.61 12.70
CA SER A 560 -0.57 20.83 11.37
C SER A 560 -1.57 20.53 10.25
N VAL A 561 -2.40 19.50 10.41
CA VAL A 561 -3.50 19.19 9.47
C VAL A 561 -4.58 20.27 9.53
N ALA A 562 -4.96 20.74 10.72
CA ALA A 562 -5.95 21.80 10.88
C ALA A 562 -5.49 23.12 10.24
N LEU A 563 -4.25 23.56 10.52
CA LEU A 563 -3.64 24.74 9.89
C LEU A 563 -3.57 24.60 8.37
N LEU A 564 -3.40 23.39 7.86
CA LEU A 564 -3.39 23.11 6.43
C LEU A 564 -4.78 23.21 5.83
N LEU A 565 -5.80 22.62 6.45
CA LEU A 565 -7.17 22.75 6.00
C LEU A 565 -7.60 24.22 5.94
N LEU A 566 -7.14 25.02 6.91
CA LEU A 566 -7.31 26.47 6.90
C LEU A 566 -6.55 27.14 5.74
N ASP A 567 -5.27 26.80 5.50
CA ASP A 567 -4.49 27.32 4.36
C ASP A 567 -5.10 26.92 3.02
N MET A 568 -5.61 25.69 2.88
CA MET A 568 -6.33 25.23 1.69
C MET A 568 -7.61 26.02 1.46
N TRP A 569 -8.36 26.28 2.53
CA TRP A 569 -9.59 27.03 2.46
C TRP A 569 -9.30 28.48 2.04
N GLN A 570 -8.27 29.11 2.63
CA GLN A 570 -7.79 30.44 2.22
C GLN A 570 -7.23 30.48 0.80
N GLN A 571 -6.48 29.46 0.37
CA GLN A 571 -5.97 29.36 -1.00
C GLN A 571 -7.06 29.13 -2.03
N ARG A 572 -8.19 28.54 -1.63
CA ARG A 572 -9.36 28.41 -2.49
C ARG A 572 -10.00 29.76 -2.75
N ASP A 573 -10.03 30.62 -1.74
CA ASP A 573 -10.61 31.96 -1.84
C ASP A 573 -9.70 32.97 -2.54
N THR A 574 -8.37 32.80 -2.42
CA THR A 574 -7.37 33.70 -3.02
C THR A 574 -6.95 33.35 -4.44
N ARG A 575 -7.52 32.30 -5.07
CA ARG A 575 -7.34 32.07 -6.51
C ARG A 575 -8.08 33.15 -7.29
N VAL A 576 -7.40 34.28 -7.43
CA VAL A 576 -7.67 35.37 -8.37
C VAL A 576 -8.04 34.73 -9.70
N LYS A 577 -9.23 35.05 -10.22
CA LYS A 577 -9.66 34.48 -11.49
C LYS A 577 -8.67 34.96 -12.55
N PRO A 578 -8.29 34.15 -13.54
CA PRO A 578 -7.38 34.58 -14.61
C PRO A 578 -7.80 35.91 -15.28
N GLN A 579 -9.12 36.18 -15.28
CA GLN A 579 -9.70 37.45 -15.75
C GLN A 579 -9.24 38.67 -14.94
N ASP A 580 -9.04 38.53 -13.64
CA ASP A 580 -8.58 39.62 -12.77
C ASP A 580 -7.09 39.94 -13.00
N THR A 581 -6.32 38.97 -13.50
CA THR A 581 -4.91 39.18 -13.86
C THR A 581 -4.80 39.98 -15.16
N VAL A 582 -5.66 39.70 -16.14
CA VAL A 582 -5.74 40.46 -17.39
C VAL A 582 -6.20 41.91 -17.13
N THR A 583 -7.17 42.12 -16.23
CA THR A 583 -7.59 43.49 -15.87
C THR A 583 -6.52 44.25 -15.09
N LEU A 584 -5.73 43.59 -14.24
CA LEU A 584 -4.59 44.22 -13.55
C LEU A 584 -3.46 44.61 -14.50
N VAL A 585 -3.15 43.78 -15.50
CA VAL A 585 -2.16 44.12 -16.54
C VAL A 585 -2.66 45.31 -17.38
N ARG A 586 -3.94 45.30 -17.79
CA ARG A 586 -4.56 46.41 -18.52
C ARG A 586 -4.59 47.71 -17.69
N ALA A 587 -4.87 47.62 -16.40
CA ALA A 587 -4.85 48.79 -15.49
C ALA A 587 -3.44 49.37 -15.27
N ARG A 588 -2.40 48.52 -15.26
CA ARG A 588 -1.00 48.98 -15.18
C ARG A 588 -0.50 49.58 -16.49
N ALA A 589 -0.90 49.03 -17.63
CA ALA A 589 -0.58 49.62 -18.92
C ALA A 589 -1.15 51.05 -19.03
N GLY A 590 -2.39 51.27 -18.59
CA GLY A 590 -3.04 52.58 -18.67
C GLY A 590 -2.56 53.65 -17.68
N THR A 591 -1.83 53.31 -16.60
CA THR A 591 -1.43 54.29 -15.57
C THR A 591 -0.04 54.91 -15.77
N THR A 592 0.75 54.41 -16.72
CA THR A 592 2.15 54.87 -16.91
C THR A 592 2.26 56.12 -17.80
N GLU A 593 1.18 56.59 -18.43
CA GLU A 593 1.21 57.68 -19.40
C GLU A 593 0.83 59.09 -18.90
N SER A 594 0.45 59.24 -17.62
CA SER A 594 -0.20 60.48 -17.15
C SER A 594 0.76 61.63 -16.74
N ASN A 595 2.08 61.47 -16.79
CA ASN A 595 3.01 62.48 -16.24
C ASN A 595 3.95 63.18 -17.25
N THR A 596 3.69 63.11 -18.55
CA THR A 596 4.38 63.95 -19.55
C THR A 596 3.53 65.16 -19.94
N THR A 597 4.06 66.35 -19.69
CA THR A 597 3.43 67.65 -19.91
C THR A 597 2.98 67.86 -21.37
N PRO A 598 1.83 68.54 -21.60
CA PRO A 598 1.26 68.69 -22.93
C PRO A 598 1.98 69.79 -23.71
N ARG A 599 2.68 69.45 -24.79
CA ARG A 599 3.04 70.40 -25.84
C ARG A 599 3.00 69.70 -27.19
N SER A 600 2.17 70.25 -28.10
CA SER A 600 1.92 69.83 -29.49
C SER A 600 0.76 68.85 -29.72
N THR A 601 -0.30 69.34 -30.35
CA THR A 601 -1.59 68.67 -30.58
C THR A 601 -1.61 67.74 -31.80
N THR A 602 -0.48 67.55 -32.48
CA THR A 602 -0.40 66.75 -33.73
C THR A 602 0.30 65.39 -33.58
N THR A 603 0.79 65.04 -32.39
CA THR A 603 1.47 63.74 -32.12
C THR A 603 0.57 62.68 -31.48
N ILE A 604 -0.70 62.99 -31.17
CA ILE A 604 -1.60 62.12 -30.39
C ILE A 604 -2.07 60.88 -31.20
N VAL A 605 -2.16 60.99 -32.53
CA VAL A 605 -2.61 59.87 -33.38
C VAL A 605 -1.53 58.79 -33.56
N VAL A 606 -0.25 59.17 -33.55
CA VAL A 606 0.88 58.21 -33.67
C VAL A 606 1.12 57.47 -32.36
N ALA A 607 0.89 58.11 -31.20
CA ALA A 607 1.01 57.45 -29.90
C ALA A 607 -0.08 56.38 -29.68
N ALA A 608 -1.33 56.66 -30.04
CA ALA A 608 -2.42 55.69 -29.94
C ALA A 608 -2.22 54.47 -30.85
N HIS A 609 -1.74 54.69 -32.08
CA HIS A 609 -1.45 53.59 -33.00
C HIS A 609 -0.25 52.74 -32.54
N ASN A 610 0.77 53.37 -31.96
CA ASN A 610 1.89 52.64 -31.36
C ASN A 610 1.47 51.86 -30.10
N GLN A 611 0.52 52.36 -29.31
CA GLN A 611 -0.04 51.61 -28.18
C GLN A 611 -0.79 50.36 -28.62
N GLU A 612 -1.66 50.48 -29.62
CA GLU A 612 -2.45 49.35 -30.14
C GLU A 612 -1.54 48.25 -30.69
N MET A 613 -0.50 48.63 -31.45
CA MET A 613 0.52 47.71 -31.96
C MET A 613 1.32 47.03 -30.83
N THR A 614 1.55 47.72 -29.70
CA THR A 614 2.26 47.16 -28.55
C THR A 614 1.38 46.19 -27.77
N GLU A 615 0.07 46.46 -27.64
CA GLU A 615 -0.88 45.54 -27.00
C GLU A 615 -1.05 44.24 -27.78
N GLU A 616 -1.14 44.31 -29.11
CA GLU A 616 -1.22 43.11 -29.96
C GLU A 616 0.04 42.26 -29.84
N LEU A 617 1.23 42.89 -29.84
CA LEU A 617 2.50 42.18 -29.67
C LEU A 617 2.59 41.50 -28.29
N ILE A 618 2.17 42.18 -27.23
CA ILE A 618 2.14 41.62 -25.86
C ILE A 618 1.15 40.45 -25.76
N GLN A 619 -0.02 40.57 -26.39
CA GLN A 619 -1.00 39.47 -26.42
C GLN A 619 -0.45 38.26 -27.18
N GLN A 620 0.21 38.49 -28.32
CA GLN A 620 0.82 37.42 -29.09
C GLN A 620 1.91 36.70 -28.28
N GLU A 621 2.83 37.44 -27.67
CA GLU A 621 3.87 36.85 -26.80
C GLU A 621 3.25 36.08 -25.62
N LEU A 622 2.19 36.62 -25.00
CA LEU A 622 1.51 35.95 -23.89
C LEU A 622 0.85 34.64 -24.32
N THR A 623 0.19 34.62 -25.47
CA THR A 623 -0.42 33.41 -26.03
C THR A 623 0.64 32.36 -26.37
N GLU A 624 1.76 32.77 -26.98
CA GLU A 624 2.88 31.86 -27.27
C GLU A 624 3.48 31.26 -25.99
N VAL A 625 3.61 32.06 -24.92
CA VAL A 625 4.07 31.58 -23.60
C VAL A 625 3.10 30.59 -22.98
N LEU A 626 1.80 30.88 -23.03
CA LEU A 626 0.77 29.99 -22.49
C LEU A 626 0.71 28.67 -23.25
N ASP A 627 0.87 28.70 -24.58
CA ASP A 627 0.91 27.50 -25.40
C ASP A 627 2.17 26.67 -25.14
N MET A 628 3.34 27.32 -24.99
CA MET A 628 4.56 26.64 -24.55
C MET A 628 4.41 26.02 -23.16
N GLN A 629 3.80 26.73 -22.21
CA GLN A 629 3.54 26.22 -20.87
C GLN A 629 2.63 24.98 -20.92
N ASN A 630 1.52 25.08 -21.64
CA ASN A 630 0.59 23.96 -21.80
C ASN A 630 1.27 22.75 -22.45
N LYS A 631 2.15 22.98 -23.43
CA LYS A 631 2.94 21.93 -24.06
C LYS A 631 3.89 21.25 -23.07
N VAL A 632 4.66 22.02 -22.30
CA VAL A 632 5.59 21.49 -21.28
C VAL A 632 4.83 20.71 -20.20
N ASP A 633 3.72 21.25 -19.70
CA ASP A 633 2.91 20.58 -18.69
C ASP A 633 2.31 19.26 -19.22
N ASN A 634 1.85 19.25 -20.48
CA ASN A 634 1.36 18.02 -21.12
C ASN A 634 2.44 16.97 -21.31
N ASP A 635 3.65 17.38 -21.71
CA ASP A 635 4.80 16.50 -21.85
C ASP A 635 5.22 15.89 -20.50
N ILE A 636 5.25 16.71 -19.44
CA ILE A 636 5.53 16.25 -18.07
C ILE A 636 4.47 15.25 -17.62
N ASN A 637 3.19 15.55 -17.85
CA ASN A 637 2.09 14.66 -17.48
C ASN A 637 2.15 13.32 -18.23
N ALA A 638 2.46 13.35 -19.53
CA ALA A 638 2.62 12.15 -20.35
C ALA A 638 3.81 11.30 -19.89
N ALA A 639 4.95 11.94 -19.62
CA ALA A 639 6.15 11.26 -19.10
C ALA A 639 5.89 10.63 -17.72
N ALA A 640 5.27 11.38 -16.81
CA ALA A 640 4.92 10.88 -15.47
C ALA A 640 3.95 9.69 -15.53
N ALA A 641 2.88 9.80 -16.34
CA ALA A 641 1.93 8.71 -16.53
C ALA A 641 2.59 7.46 -17.14
N LEU A 642 3.50 7.63 -18.09
CA LEU A 642 4.25 6.53 -18.70
C LEU A 642 5.17 5.84 -17.69
N LEU A 643 5.94 6.60 -16.92
CA LEU A 643 6.84 6.06 -15.89
C LEU A 643 6.08 5.30 -14.81
N VAL A 644 5.02 5.90 -14.27
CA VAL A 644 4.18 5.28 -13.23
C VAL A 644 3.53 4.02 -13.76
N SER A 645 2.98 4.06 -14.98
CA SER A 645 2.38 2.87 -15.57
C SER A 645 3.39 1.75 -15.81
N ARG A 646 4.60 2.04 -16.31
CA ARG A 646 5.63 1.02 -16.53
C ARG A 646 6.06 0.38 -15.23
N PHE A 647 6.29 1.20 -14.20
CA PHE A 647 6.59 0.73 -12.86
C PHE A 647 5.52 -0.24 -12.36
N PHE A 648 4.24 0.17 -12.38
CA PHE A 648 3.15 -0.67 -11.89
C PHE A 648 2.91 -1.92 -12.74
N MET A 649 3.13 -1.89 -14.06
CA MET A 649 3.10 -3.14 -14.85
C MET A 649 4.15 -4.13 -14.32
N VAL A 650 5.42 -3.71 -14.24
CA VAL A 650 6.51 -4.58 -13.74
C VAL A 650 6.24 -5.05 -12.31
N SER A 651 5.82 -4.13 -11.43
CA SER A 651 5.49 -4.43 -10.04
C SER A 651 4.35 -5.45 -9.95
N GLY A 652 3.30 -5.30 -10.76
CA GLY A 652 2.18 -6.23 -10.82
C GLY A 652 2.60 -7.63 -11.24
N LEU A 653 3.42 -7.74 -12.28
CA LEU A 653 3.98 -9.03 -12.71
C LEU A 653 4.73 -9.72 -11.57
N LEU A 654 5.63 -8.98 -10.91
CA LEU A 654 6.42 -9.52 -9.80
C LEU A 654 5.53 -9.90 -8.60
N SER A 655 4.48 -9.13 -8.30
CA SER A 655 3.51 -9.48 -7.26
C SER A 655 2.70 -10.73 -7.57
N PHE A 656 2.31 -10.95 -8.83
CA PHE A 656 1.63 -12.19 -9.22
C PHE A 656 2.54 -13.42 -9.06
N VAL A 657 3.82 -13.30 -9.44
CA VAL A 657 4.80 -14.37 -9.24
C VAL A 657 5.01 -14.64 -7.75
N ALA A 658 5.19 -13.59 -6.94
CA ALA A 658 5.35 -13.72 -5.49
C ALA A 658 4.11 -14.34 -4.81
N LEU A 659 2.91 -13.94 -5.23
CA LEU A 659 1.66 -14.53 -4.75
C LEU A 659 1.56 -16.00 -5.14
N GLY A 660 1.88 -16.34 -6.39
CA GLY A 660 1.90 -17.73 -6.87
C GLY A 660 2.85 -18.62 -6.06
N LEU A 661 4.08 -18.14 -5.81
CA LEU A 661 5.06 -18.84 -4.96
C LEU A 661 4.53 -19.04 -3.53
N SER A 662 3.92 -18.00 -2.95
CA SER A 662 3.34 -18.07 -1.61
C SER A 662 2.20 -19.08 -1.53
N VAL A 663 1.31 -19.11 -2.53
CA VAL A 663 0.21 -20.09 -2.61
C VAL A 663 0.72 -21.52 -2.75
N VAL A 664 1.73 -21.74 -3.60
CA VAL A 664 2.37 -23.06 -3.71
C VAL A 664 2.97 -23.48 -2.36
N GLY A 665 3.61 -22.57 -1.63
CA GLY A 665 4.13 -22.85 -0.28
C GLY A 665 3.05 -23.26 0.73
N ILE A 666 1.86 -22.64 0.65
CA ILE A 666 0.70 -23.01 1.48
C ILE A 666 0.24 -24.44 1.16
N LEU A 667 0.00 -24.72 -0.13
CA LEU A 667 -0.47 -26.02 -0.59
C LEU A 667 0.54 -27.13 -0.29
N TYR A 668 1.84 -26.84 -0.43
CA TYR A 668 2.92 -27.76 -0.08
C TYR A 668 2.87 -28.12 1.41
N HIS A 669 2.73 -27.12 2.28
CA HIS A 669 2.69 -27.34 3.72
C HIS A 669 1.45 -28.14 4.16
N ASP A 670 0.26 -27.74 3.70
CA ASP A 670 -0.99 -28.43 4.07
C ASP A 670 -0.96 -29.90 3.64
N ARG A 671 -0.43 -30.19 2.45
CA ARG A 671 -0.34 -31.58 1.96
C ARG A 671 0.70 -32.40 2.70
N PHE A 672 1.89 -31.84 2.96
CA PHE A 672 2.93 -32.55 3.73
C PHE A 672 2.39 -32.97 5.10
N ARG A 673 1.61 -32.07 5.72
CA ARG A 673 0.95 -32.32 6.98
C ARG A 673 -0.04 -33.48 6.92
N THR A 674 -0.94 -33.50 5.94
CA THR A 674 -1.89 -34.61 5.76
C THR A 674 -1.17 -35.96 5.60
N ILE A 675 -0.04 -35.99 4.89
CA ILE A 675 0.75 -37.21 4.71
C ILE A 675 1.40 -37.65 6.03
N THR A 676 1.91 -36.73 6.83
CA THR A 676 2.51 -37.05 8.13
C THR A 676 1.48 -37.54 9.16
N GLU A 677 0.26 -36.98 9.14
CA GLU A 677 -0.84 -37.39 10.03
C GLU A 677 -1.48 -38.72 9.59
N ALA A 678 -1.55 -38.98 8.27
CA ALA A 678 -2.15 -40.19 7.73
C ALA A 678 -1.29 -41.45 7.90
N ARG A 679 0.01 -41.33 8.22
CA ARG A 679 0.84 -42.51 8.52
C ARG A 679 0.48 -43.01 9.92
N PRO A 680 -0.25 -44.13 10.08
CA PRO A 680 -0.48 -44.70 11.39
C PRO A 680 0.89 -44.97 12.01
N TYR A 681 1.09 -44.48 13.24
CA TYR A 681 2.28 -44.76 14.02
C TYR A 681 2.39 -46.29 14.12
N ARG A 682 3.16 -46.92 13.24
CA ARG A 682 3.55 -48.31 13.39
C ARG A 682 4.55 -48.29 14.51
N PRO A 683 4.21 -48.77 15.72
CA PRO A 683 5.22 -48.94 16.74
C PRO A 683 6.34 -49.77 16.11
N SER A 684 7.56 -49.24 16.13
CA SER A 684 8.72 -50.04 15.74
C SER A 684 8.68 -51.28 16.62
N ALA A 685 8.56 -52.47 16.04
CA ALA A 685 8.45 -53.74 16.74
C ALA A 685 9.73 -54.13 17.53
N ALA A 686 10.60 -53.16 17.81
CA ALA A 686 11.78 -53.26 18.65
C ALA A 686 11.57 -52.37 19.89
N ALA A 687 10.72 -52.83 20.81
CA ALA A 687 10.65 -52.44 22.20
C ALA A 687 10.26 -53.65 23.02
#